data_AF-C8XHC3-F1
#
_entry.id   AF-C8XHC3-F1
#
_cell.length_a   1.000
_cell.length_b   1.000
_cell.length_c   1.000
_cell.angle_alpha   90.00
_cell.angle_beta   90.00
_cell.angle_gamma   90.00
#
_symmetry.space_group_name_H-M   'P 1'
#
loop_
_entity.id
_entity.type
_entity.pdbx_description
1 polymer ?
#
loop_
_entity_poly.entity_id
_entity_poly.type
_entity_poly.pdbx_seq_one_letter_code
_entity_poly.pdbx_strand_id
1 'polypeptide(L)'
;MAWLQNKLAILGGGDPRRPNDPDNRVRHTATGLLLLAVGAWAFFATTATFYENLQLPLPGAALVGALVATVVLTVDILITSSPLTSDSPWAKLKVVLTRGLISLTIGIVISHTTILFMYRDALEKIVSDKNAAESAQIVETTTQNSKWNATISDANSRIAEYNQQIAAADQTLADAQARLDDLKKQWSDDEICVNGDYAANGDRCTRGETAQTLLEAYENYRDIVFPPIQTNHDSVVKSLTADRDSQNKILNDAIAAKAAEVASATQATSENTGLAAQTTALVTLLKEDPFVWIWPAFFIALDLVVALMKAILPESDFDRTRRVKRALNVKEDRALSQIVYTPEARDEAARIYSARLIQRAKYLVANSESDQQSFRPRSNSGSRPRIATASTLVVLAVVGVAVFRSASGHPDDRYPLMSTSGQNLTLATSMNLFVPPGAISDNATVVATVAPQVDWVNHQPISTPVTLDTAGQIIDGSDLNLSLQLSDEQAAAAEQGLLQLAYQSDDPDHWTEYPSTYDPQTKTVSASLEHFSTWQFWEWDWPSLLGTFSQTVGEWAGRRSSETPQCDTQNLPTPEWYRSSAGSESQPALVIRSCMQGHEGDDVLDVQIVNNRPYGMVLYYNGAQVQYGWHEEPKSLSEAFRNAIGDWSVRNVGLYLPPLSRAAVGIAHLDPGQGHEFPILPSSATMTADLLAIVTDHGLDLPVNMAANKWVADMFAQAAAKDCAKILGGTAAAGVPDRSTIYNVLTEGGAQCIKGILTVAARDVMASTGGIVNYDVVSLSKKIKLTEGLVKATRWGELVNKLGNFFDFIVDANVASYGNVIFGFTVWAKNQVEAPATTEPLSRASSTSPSEESLAPAPVTARSSSESSSSSLALSSTSAIPEPIAESTSGQSPLAIDTSTQSQSEFGTTTSSTPSPTPAPRRVVAFDNYGPAMGPGTPICSGNPGRPESMPGGTVEQEFAVGPGIGLIDTATVQIDPNPDVTVTARLFVDGRLEATTSSVASGDTLFNFQSVPVGAGARVRLSLTWSAAGGKLNTIYTTGSPVDSRLSVQNSCSDGAPSWQKSDVGLRATVGGLSA
;
A
#
# COMPACT_ATOMS: atom_id res chain seq x y z
N MET A 1 -44.15 8.19 -21.24
CA MET A 1 -44.77 7.63 -20.02
C MET A 1 -44.96 6.10 -20.09
N ALA A 2 -45.83 5.55 -20.96
CA ALA A 2 -46.10 4.10 -20.98
C ALA A 2 -44.87 3.22 -21.28
N TRP A 3 -43.96 3.65 -22.15
CA TRP A 3 -42.71 2.93 -22.43
C TRP A 3 -41.80 2.82 -21.19
N LEU A 4 -41.63 3.92 -20.45
CA LEU A 4 -40.81 3.96 -19.25
C LEU A 4 -41.42 3.07 -18.15
N GLN A 5 -42.74 3.17 -17.94
CA GLN A 5 -43.44 2.30 -16.99
C GLN A 5 -43.28 0.81 -17.33
N ASN A 6 -43.34 0.43 -18.61
CA ASN A 6 -43.10 -0.96 -19.02
C ASN A 6 -41.67 -1.41 -18.69
N LYS A 7 -40.68 -0.54 -18.87
CA LYS A 7 -39.27 -0.87 -18.55
C LYS A 7 -39.04 -0.99 -17.06
N LEU A 8 -39.61 -0.09 -16.27
CA LEU A 8 -39.59 -0.16 -14.80
C LEU A 8 -40.26 -1.45 -14.30
N ALA A 9 -41.43 -1.80 -14.84
CA ALA A 9 -42.11 -3.04 -14.47
C ALA A 9 -41.24 -4.28 -14.80
N ILE A 10 -40.55 -4.29 -15.94
CA ILE A 10 -39.63 -5.40 -16.29
C ILE A 10 -38.44 -5.46 -15.32
N LEU A 11 -37.83 -4.31 -15.01
CA LEU A 11 -36.75 -4.19 -14.02
C LEU A 11 -37.18 -4.72 -12.64
N GLY A 12 -38.40 -4.40 -12.21
CA GLY A 12 -39.00 -4.91 -10.97
C GLY A 12 -39.52 -6.35 -11.05
N GLY A 13 -39.10 -7.13 -12.06
CA GLY A 13 -39.41 -8.55 -12.19
C GLY A 13 -40.74 -8.90 -12.85
N GLY A 14 -41.44 -7.94 -13.46
CA GLY A 14 -42.67 -8.18 -14.21
C GLY A 14 -42.45 -8.94 -15.52
N ASP A 15 -43.48 -9.62 -16.03
CA ASP A 15 -43.40 -10.40 -17.27
C ASP A 15 -43.05 -9.48 -18.46
N PRO A 16 -41.92 -9.70 -19.17
CA PRO A 16 -41.58 -8.93 -20.35
C PRO A 16 -42.63 -8.97 -21.46
N ARG A 17 -43.48 -10.00 -21.48
CA ARG A 17 -44.58 -10.17 -22.47
C ARG A 17 -45.83 -9.42 -22.07
N ARG A 18 -46.04 -9.19 -20.78
CA ARG A 18 -47.22 -8.52 -20.21
C ARG A 18 -46.79 -7.59 -19.06
N PRO A 19 -45.96 -6.57 -19.32
CA PRO A 19 -45.44 -5.70 -18.26
C PRO A 19 -46.53 -4.83 -17.61
N ASN A 20 -47.73 -4.79 -18.19
CA ASN A 20 -48.89 -4.03 -17.72
C ASN A 20 -50.01 -4.90 -17.15
N ASP A 21 -49.70 -6.08 -16.62
CA ASP A 21 -50.67 -6.89 -15.91
C ASP A 21 -51.33 -6.04 -14.78
N PRO A 22 -52.64 -5.70 -14.88
CA PRO A 22 -53.27 -4.69 -14.03
C PRO A 22 -53.16 -5.02 -12.54
N ASP A 23 -53.13 -6.29 -12.18
CA ASP A 23 -53.12 -6.75 -10.79
C ASP A 23 -51.75 -6.56 -10.11
N ASN A 24 -50.66 -6.41 -10.88
CA ASN A 24 -49.30 -6.32 -10.35
C ASN A 24 -48.48 -5.14 -10.89
N ARG A 25 -49.04 -4.32 -11.77
CA ARG A 25 -48.34 -3.20 -12.43
C ARG A 25 -47.72 -2.22 -11.44
N VAL A 26 -48.47 -1.83 -10.40
CA VAL A 26 -48.00 -0.86 -9.40
C VAL A 26 -46.80 -1.42 -8.63
N ARG A 27 -46.88 -2.68 -8.21
CA ARG A 27 -45.81 -3.38 -7.48
C ARG A 27 -44.52 -3.43 -8.29
N HIS A 28 -44.56 -3.98 -9.50
CA HIS A 28 -43.36 -4.13 -10.33
C HIS A 28 -42.78 -2.78 -10.74
N THR A 29 -43.63 -1.79 -11.02
CA THR A 29 -43.15 -0.44 -11.35
C THR A 29 -42.47 0.20 -10.13
N ALA A 30 -43.04 0.07 -8.93
CA ALA A 30 -42.47 0.58 -7.69
C ALA A 30 -41.13 -0.11 -7.35
N THR A 31 -41.05 -1.44 -7.46
CA THR A 31 -39.79 -2.17 -7.27
C THR A 31 -38.74 -1.74 -8.29
N GLY A 32 -39.08 -1.66 -9.58
CA GLY A 32 -38.11 -1.23 -10.60
C GLY A 32 -37.65 0.21 -10.44
N LEU A 33 -38.52 1.10 -9.95
CA LEU A 33 -38.15 2.48 -9.63
C LEU A 33 -37.19 2.53 -8.43
N LEU A 34 -37.46 1.73 -7.39
CA LEU A 34 -36.58 1.64 -6.22
C LEU A 34 -35.19 1.11 -6.59
N LEU A 35 -35.11 0.06 -7.41
CA LEU A 35 -33.82 -0.48 -7.88
C LEU A 35 -33.02 0.56 -8.68
N LEU A 36 -33.68 1.34 -9.55
CA LEU A 36 -33.00 2.42 -10.25
C LEU A 36 -32.56 3.56 -9.32
N ALA A 37 -33.34 3.87 -8.28
CA ALA A 37 -32.97 4.89 -7.31
C ALA A 37 -31.73 4.47 -6.51
N VAL A 38 -31.67 3.22 -6.05
CA VAL A 38 -30.49 2.67 -5.34
C VAL A 38 -29.27 2.63 -6.27
N GLY A 39 -29.44 2.14 -7.51
CA GLY A 39 -28.36 2.15 -8.50
C GLY A 39 -27.85 3.56 -8.85
N ALA A 40 -28.75 4.53 -8.98
CA ALA A 40 -28.38 5.93 -9.21
C ALA A 40 -27.66 6.54 -8.01
N TRP A 41 -28.11 6.23 -6.78
CA TRP A 41 -27.41 6.68 -5.57
C TRP A 41 -26.00 6.10 -5.49
N ALA A 42 -25.85 4.78 -5.72
CA ALA A 42 -24.55 4.13 -5.75
C ALA A 42 -23.62 4.74 -6.81
N PHE A 43 -24.15 5.11 -7.98
CA PHE A 43 -23.41 5.84 -9.01
C PHE A 43 -22.88 7.17 -8.48
N PHE A 44 -23.77 8.04 -7.97
CA PHE A 44 -23.39 9.38 -7.52
C PHE A 44 -22.45 9.34 -6.32
N ALA A 45 -22.74 8.51 -5.30
CA ALA A 45 -21.90 8.38 -4.12
C ALA A 45 -20.49 7.91 -4.51
N THR A 46 -20.37 6.83 -5.28
CA THR A 46 -19.07 6.31 -5.72
C THR A 46 -18.33 7.32 -6.60
N THR A 47 -19.00 7.96 -7.57
CA THR A 47 -18.35 8.96 -8.42
C THR A 47 -17.86 10.15 -7.61
N ALA A 48 -18.64 10.65 -6.65
CA ALA A 48 -18.21 11.74 -5.78
C ALA A 48 -17.00 11.33 -4.92
N THR A 49 -17.04 10.15 -4.29
CA THR A 49 -15.92 9.62 -3.50
C THR A 49 -14.64 9.53 -4.34
N PHE A 50 -14.69 8.96 -5.54
CA PHE A 50 -13.49 8.79 -6.38
C PHE A 50 -13.00 10.13 -6.97
N TYR A 51 -13.92 11.05 -7.31
CA TYR A 51 -13.56 12.37 -7.81
C TYR A 51 -12.90 13.22 -6.72
N GLU A 52 -13.50 13.26 -5.54
CA GLU A 52 -13.07 14.15 -4.47
C GLU A 52 -11.94 13.57 -3.61
N ASN A 53 -12.01 12.29 -3.23
CA ASN A 53 -11.03 11.70 -2.30
C ASN A 53 -9.81 11.12 -3.02
N LEU A 54 -9.99 10.58 -4.23
CA LEU A 54 -8.90 9.98 -5.01
C LEU A 54 -8.41 10.91 -6.13
N GLN A 55 -8.97 12.12 -6.22
CA GLN A 55 -8.63 13.13 -7.23
C GLN A 55 -8.67 12.59 -8.67
N LEU A 56 -9.45 11.52 -8.92
CA LEU A 56 -9.60 10.98 -10.25
C LEU A 56 -10.28 12.03 -11.13
N PRO A 57 -9.81 12.24 -12.37
CA PRO A 57 -10.52 13.07 -13.31
C PRO A 57 -11.99 12.62 -13.39
N LEU A 58 -12.93 13.56 -13.45
CA LEU A 58 -14.36 13.29 -13.44
C LEU A 58 -14.79 12.15 -14.40
N PRO A 59 -14.23 12.01 -15.63
CA PRO A 59 -14.55 10.87 -16.49
C PRO A 59 -14.16 9.50 -15.90
N GLY A 60 -13.00 9.42 -15.24
CA GLY A 60 -12.54 8.21 -14.56
C GLY A 60 -13.41 7.88 -13.35
N ALA A 61 -13.71 8.87 -12.51
CA ALA A 61 -14.60 8.70 -11.37
C ALA A 61 -16.04 8.29 -11.78
N ALA A 62 -16.55 8.86 -12.87
CA ALA A 62 -17.85 8.49 -13.45
C ALA A 62 -17.86 7.05 -13.98
N LEU A 63 -16.76 6.60 -14.59
CA LEU A 63 -16.65 5.22 -15.08
C LEU A 63 -16.65 4.21 -13.93
N VAL A 64 -15.90 4.50 -12.86
CA VAL A 64 -15.90 3.66 -11.65
C VAL A 64 -17.29 3.64 -11.00
N GLY A 65 -17.93 4.81 -10.85
CA GLY A 65 -19.28 4.87 -10.31
C GLY A 65 -20.31 4.10 -11.17
N ALA A 66 -20.19 4.16 -12.49
CA ALA A 66 -21.05 3.39 -13.41
C ALA A 66 -20.85 1.88 -13.26
N LEU A 67 -19.59 1.45 -13.07
CA LEU A 67 -19.25 0.06 -12.86
C LEU A 67 -19.87 -0.46 -11.55
N VAL A 68 -19.68 0.25 -10.44
CA VAL A 68 -20.25 -0.12 -9.13
C VAL A 68 -21.78 -0.12 -9.17
N ALA A 69 -22.39 0.93 -9.71
CA ALA A 69 -23.85 1.00 -9.87
C ALA A 69 -24.41 -0.15 -10.73
N THR A 70 -23.69 -0.57 -11.77
CA THR A 70 -24.08 -1.69 -12.62
C THR A 70 -24.00 -3.01 -11.85
N VAL A 71 -22.98 -3.21 -11.02
CA VAL A 71 -22.87 -4.40 -10.15
C VAL A 71 -24.04 -4.44 -9.16
N VAL A 72 -24.28 -3.35 -8.43
CA VAL A 72 -25.40 -3.23 -7.48
C VAL A 72 -26.72 -3.53 -8.17
N LEU A 73 -27.02 -2.84 -9.27
CA LEU A 73 -28.27 -3.03 -10.02
C LEU A 73 -28.41 -4.46 -10.55
N THR A 74 -27.33 -5.08 -11.00
CA THR A 74 -27.36 -6.46 -11.52
C THR A 74 -27.66 -7.46 -10.42
N VAL A 75 -27.00 -7.34 -9.26
CA VAL A 75 -27.27 -8.21 -8.12
C VAL A 75 -28.71 -8.02 -7.64
N ASP A 76 -29.19 -6.79 -7.54
CA ASP A 76 -30.57 -6.49 -7.17
C ASP A 76 -31.59 -7.07 -8.14
N ILE A 77 -31.34 -7.00 -9.45
CA ILE A 77 -32.20 -7.63 -10.47
C ILE A 77 -32.17 -9.15 -10.34
N LEU A 78 -31.00 -9.76 -10.15
CA LEU A 78 -30.85 -11.21 -9.97
C LEU A 78 -31.61 -11.69 -8.73
N ILE A 79 -31.46 -10.95 -7.63
CA ILE A 79 -32.21 -11.15 -6.40
C ILE A 79 -33.70 -11.05 -6.70
N THR A 80 -34.17 -9.93 -7.25
CA THR A 80 -35.59 -9.64 -7.50
C THR A 80 -36.23 -10.67 -8.44
N SER A 81 -35.49 -11.15 -9.43
CA SER A 81 -35.97 -12.12 -10.44
C SER A 81 -35.87 -13.59 -10.02
N SER A 82 -35.22 -13.90 -8.89
CA SER A 82 -35.12 -15.25 -8.34
C SER A 82 -36.49 -15.74 -7.83
N PRO A 83 -37.04 -16.84 -8.38
CA PRO A 83 -38.36 -17.34 -8.01
C PRO A 83 -38.32 -18.16 -6.72
N LEU A 84 -39.43 -18.15 -5.97
CA LEU A 84 -39.61 -18.97 -4.77
C LEU A 84 -39.75 -20.45 -5.16
N THR A 85 -38.99 -21.32 -4.49
CA THR A 85 -39.04 -22.77 -4.73
C THR A 85 -40.29 -23.43 -4.15
N SER A 86 -40.86 -22.87 -3.08
CA SER A 86 -42.15 -23.29 -2.51
C SER A 86 -42.89 -22.12 -1.87
N ASP A 87 -44.20 -22.25 -1.68
CA ASP A 87 -45.04 -21.28 -0.97
C ASP A 87 -44.95 -21.39 0.56
N SER A 88 -44.16 -22.34 1.08
CA SER A 88 -44.04 -22.53 2.52
C SER A 88 -43.50 -21.26 3.18
N PRO A 89 -43.99 -20.90 4.38
CA PRO A 89 -43.44 -19.79 5.15
C PRO A 89 -41.92 -19.89 5.32
N TRP A 90 -41.40 -21.11 5.44
CA TRP A 90 -39.96 -21.36 5.55
C TRP A 90 -39.21 -21.09 4.22
N ALA A 91 -39.71 -21.49 3.05
CA ALA A 91 -39.05 -21.10 1.80
C ALA A 91 -39.06 -19.58 1.58
N LYS A 92 -40.13 -18.89 2.00
CA LYS A 92 -40.20 -17.42 1.99
C LYS A 92 -39.17 -16.81 2.94
N LEU A 93 -39.09 -17.29 4.18
CA LEU A 93 -38.12 -16.83 5.17
C LEU A 93 -36.67 -17.13 4.75
N LYS A 94 -36.37 -18.30 4.16
CA LYS A 94 -35.04 -18.63 3.65
C LYS A 94 -34.60 -17.67 2.54
N VAL A 95 -35.51 -17.35 1.61
CA VAL A 95 -35.22 -16.36 0.57
C VAL A 95 -35.04 -14.97 1.17
N VAL A 96 -35.83 -14.57 2.17
CA VAL A 96 -35.63 -13.29 2.88
C VAL A 96 -34.28 -13.25 3.59
N LEU A 97 -33.86 -14.34 4.25
CA LEU A 97 -32.56 -14.45 4.95
C LEU A 97 -31.38 -14.42 4.00
N THR A 98 -31.38 -15.24 2.95
CA THR A 98 -30.30 -15.26 1.96
C THR A 98 -30.19 -13.91 1.25
N ARG A 99 -31.32 -13.26 0.96
CA ARG A 99 -31.34 -11.90 0.41
C ARG A 99 -30.82 -10.89 1.42
N GLY A 100 -31.29 -10.95 2.66
CA GLY A 100 -30.84 -10.07 3.73
C GLY A 100 -29.33 -10.11 3.93
N LEU A 101 -28.70 -11.29 3.81
CA LEU A 101 -27.24 -11.43 3.85
C LEU A 101 -26.53 -10.76 2.67
N ILE A 102 -27.00 -10.97 1.43
CA ILE A 102 -26.38 -10.34 0.25
C ILE A 102 -26.58 -8.82 0.29
N SER A 103 -27.78 -8.38 0.69
CA SER A 103 -28.16 -7.00 0.89
C SER A 103 -27.40 -6.32 2.03
N LEU A 104 -27.03 -7.06 3.07
CA LEU A 104 -26.14 -6.55 4.12
C LEU A 104 -24.78 -6.19 3.51
N THR A 105 -24.19 -7.09 2.74
CA THR A 105 -22.88 -6.84 2.11
C THR A 105 -22.94 -5.65 1.15
N ILE A 106 -23.95 -5.57 0.28
CA ILE A 106 -24.10 -4.47 -0.69
C ILE A 106 -24.43 -3.16 0.00
N GLY A 107 -25.34 -3.19 0.99
CA GLY A 107 -25.70 -2.04 1.80
C GLY A 107 -24.50 -1.47 2.55
N ILE A 108 -23.60 -2.32 3.05
CA ILE A 108 -22.30 -1.88 3.63
C ILE A 108 -21.45 -1.17 2.58
N VAL A 109 -21.32 -1.69 1.36
CA VAL A 109 -20.52 -1.05 0.30
C VAL A 109 -21.09 0.32 -0.12
N ILE A 110 -22.41 0.42 -0.31
CA ILE A 110 -23.06 1.68 -0.70
C ILE A 110 -23.04 2.67 0.46
N SER A 111 -23.30 2.22 1.69
CA SER A 111 -23.19 3.09 2.86
C SER A 111 -21.77 3.59 3.07
N HIS A 112 -20.75 2.78 2.83
CA HIS A 112 -19.36 3.20 2.95
C HIS A 112 -19.06 4.40 2.03
N THR A 113 -19.36 4.30 0.73
CA THR A 113 -19.18 5.42 -0.21
C THR A 113 -20.06 6.62 0.15
N THR A 114 -21.28 6.38 0.64
CA THR A 114 -22.19 7.44 1.10
C THR A 114 -21.64 8.18 2.32
N ILE A 115 -21.08 7.46 3.30
CA ILE A 115 -20.51 8.05 4.51
C ILE A 115 -19.26 8.85 4.15
N LEU A 116 -18.39 8.31 3.31
CA LEU A 116 -17.20 9.03 2.82
C LEU A 116 -17.58 10.35 2.13
N PHE A 117 -18.68 10.36 1.37
CA PHE A 117 -19.17 11.57 0.71
C PHE A 117 -19.84 12.55 1.68
N MET A 118 -20.77 12.09 2.52
CA MET A 118 -21.59 12.99 3.36
C MET A 118 -20.87 13.48 4.61
N TYR A 119 -19.92 12.72 5.13
CA TYR A 119 -19.17 13.05 6.34
C TYR A 119 -17.72 13.44 6.03
N ARG A 120 -17.46 13.88 4.81
CA ARG A 120 -16.12 14.26 4.36
C ARG A 120 -15.43 15.21 5.33
N ASP A 121 -16.07 16.33 5.67
CA ASP A 121 -15.48 17.33 6.58
C ASP A 121 -15.19 16.74 7.98
N ALA A 122 -16.05 15.85 8.46
CA ALA A 122 -15.85 15.17 9.75
C ALA A 122 -14.68 14.17 9.67
N LEU A 123 -14.57 13.42 8.57
CA LEU A 123 -13.46 12.50 8.33
C LEU A 123 -12.13 13.25 8.16
N GLU A 124 -12.11 14.34 7.38
CA GLU A 124 -10.95 15.22 7.22
C GLU A 124 -10.54 15.79 8.58
N LYS A 125 -11.50 16.22 9.41
CA LYS A 125 -11.21 16.68 10.78
C LYS A 125 -10.64 15.56 11.65
N ILE A 126 -11.21 14.35 11.63
CA ILE A 126 -10.71 13.22 12.42
C ILE A 126 -9.29 12.82 11.97
N VAL A 127 -9.02 12.78 10.66
CA VAL A 127 -7.68 12.53 10.11
C VAL A 127 -6.73 13.65 10.54
N SER A 128 -7.14 14.91 10.43
CA SER A 128 -6.33 16.06 10.85
C SER A 128 -6.02 16.04 12.34
N ASP A 129 -7.01 15.78 13.20
CA ASP A 129 -6.82 15.72 14.65
C ASP A 129 -5.91 14.54 15.04
N LYS A 130 -6.08 13.39 14.38
CA LYS A 130 -5.22 12.22 14.58
C LYS A 130 -3.80 12.50 14.12
N ASN A 131 -3.62 13.02 12.91
CA ASN A 131 -2.30 13.36 12.38
C ASN A 131 -1.65 14.44 13.24
N ALA A 132 -2.40 15.39 13.79
CA ALA A 132 -1.88 16.40 14.72
C ALA A 132 -1.43 15.77 16.05
N ALA A 133 -2.21 14.85 16.61
CA ALA A 133 -1.85 14.13 17.84
C ALA A 133 -0.63 13.22 17.64
N GLU A 134 -0.57 12.49 16.53
CA GLU A 134 0.54 11.63 16.14
C GLU A 134 1.79 12.46 15.82
N SER A 135 1.65 13.58 15.11
CA SER A 135 2.76 14.53 14.89
C SER A 135 3.25 15.09 16.22
N ALA A 136 2.38 15.44 17.17
CA ALA A 136 2.79 15.94 18.47
C ALA A 136 3.59 14.87 19.25
N GLN A 137 3.15 13.62 19.19
CA GLN A 137 3.87 12.50 19.81
C GLN A 137 5.23 12.28 19.15
N ILE A 138 5.31 12.32 17.81
CA ILE A 138 6.58 12.22 17.07
C ILE A 138 7.49 13.39 17.42
N VAL A 139 6.99 14.62 17.46
CA VAL A 139 7.77 15.79 17.90
C VAL A 139 8.33 15.55 19.30
N GLU A 140 7.52 15.06 20.25
CA GLU A 140 7.97 14.77 21.60
C GLU A 140 9.06 13.69 21.63
N THR A 141 8.81 12.54 21.00
CA THR A 141 9.76 11.42 20.96
C THR A 141 11.05 11.79 20.23
N THR A 142 10.98 12.40 19.04
CA THR A 142 12.16 12.88 18.30
C THR A 142 12.90 13.97 19.07
N THR A 143 12.20 14.86 19.77
CA THR A 143 12.86 15.91 20.59
C THR A 143 13.59 15.30 21.79
N GLN A 144 13.03 14.28 22.43
CA GLN A 144 13.63 13.55 23.55
C GLN A 144 14.84 12.72 23.08
N ASN A 145 14.71 12.04 21.94
CA ASN A 145 15.71 11.11 21.42
C ASN A 145 16.72 11.75 20.45
N SER A 146 16.59 13.05 20.14
CA SER A 146 17.48 13.72 19.20
C SER A 146 18.94 13.62 19.64
N LYS A 147 19.78 13.11 18.74
CA LYS A 147 21.24 13.02 18.92
C LYS A 147 21.92 14.37 19.22
N TRP A 148 21.26 15.48 18.88
CA TRP A 148 21.76 16.83 19.12
C TRP A 148 21.64 17.25 20.59
N ASN A 149 20.83 16.56 21.40
CA ASN A 149 20.68 16.87 22.83
C ASN A 149 22.01 16.83 23.59
N ALA A 150 22.84 15.82 23.32
CA ALA A 150 24.17 15.71 23.93
C ALA A 150 25.10 16.86 23.50
N THR A 151 25.07 17.24 22.21
CA THR A 151 25.88 18.35 21.67
C THR A 151 25.46 19.69 22.27
N ILE A 152 24.14 19.93 22.37
CA ILE A 152 23.56 21.13 22.99
C ILE A 152 23.96 21.22 24.47
N SER A 153 23.88 20.10 25.20
CA SER A 153 24.26 20.04 26.61
C SER A 153 25.77 20.29 26.82
N ASP A 154 26.64 19.67 26.01
CA ASP A 154 28.09 19.86 26.09
C ASP A 154 28.49 21.30 25.78
N ALA A 155 27.96 21.87 24.70
CA ALA A 155 28.22 23.26 24.31
C ALA A 155 27.79 24.24 25.42
N ASN A 156 26.60 24.05 26.01
CA ASN A 156 26.14 24.87 27.14
C ASN A 156 27.05 24.75 28.37
N SER A 157 27.50 23.54 28.70
CA SER A 157 28.43 23.31 29.82
C SER A 157 29.76 24.05 29.60
N ARG A 158 30.32 23.97 28.39
CA ARG A 158 31.57 24.67 28.04
C ARG A 158 31.42 26.19 28.07
N ILE A 159 30.30 26.72 27.56
CA ILE A 159 30.00 28.15 27.62
C ILE A 159 29.94 28.62 29.09
N ALA A 160 29.29 27.87 29.97
CA ALA A 160 29.24 28.17 31.40
C ALA A 160 30.63 28.15 32.04
N GLU A 161 31.46 27.17 31.69
CA GLU A 161 32.85 27.08 32.16
C GLU A 161 33.68 28.29 31.71
N TYR A 162 33.60 28.67 30.43
CA TYR A 162 34.31 29.84 29.92
C TYR A 162 33.86 31.14 30.58
N ASN A 163 32.56 31.30 30.85
CA ASN A 163 32.05 32.46 31.58
C ASN A 163 32.60 32.52 33.02
N GLN A 164 32.72 31.38 33.70
CA GLN A 164 33.32 31.31 35.04
C GLN A 164 34.82 31.68 35.01
N GLN A 165 35.55 31.21 34.00
CA GLN A 165 36.98 31.53 33.84
C GLN A 165 37.22 33.01 33.50
N ILE A 166 36.38 33.60 32.64
CA ILE A 166 36.41 35.04 32.35
C ILE A 166 36.16 35.84 33.63
N ALA A 167 35.12 35.49 34.41
CA ALA A 167 34.83 36.17 35.68
C ALA A 167 35.98 36.05 36.69
N ALA A 168 36.69 34.91 36.73
CA ALA A 168 37.87 34.75 37.58
C ALA A 168 39.06 35.61 37.11
N ALA A 169 39.25 35.75 35.80
CA ALA A 169 40.24 36.66 35.24
C ALA A 169 39.91 38.12 35.58
N ASP A 170 38.64 38.53 35.40
CA ASP A 170 38.14 39.87 35.75
C ASP A 170 38.38 40.17 37.24
N GLN A 171 38.10 39.21 38.14
CA GLN A 171 38.35 39.36 39.57
C GLN A 171 39.84 39.55 39.88
N THR A 172 40.72 38.81 39.21
CA THR A 172 42.18 38.95 39.39
C THR A 172 42.66 40.35 38.98
N LEU A 173 42.13 40.89 37.88
CA LEU A 173 42.43 42.25 37.45
C LEU A 173 41.88 43.29 38.44
N ALA A 174 40.65 43.09 38.93
CA ALA A 174 40.02 43.96 39.91
C ALA A 174 40.81 44.00 41.24
N ASP A 175 41.29 42.85 41.74
CA ASP A 175 42.11 42.76 42.95
C ASP A 175 43.47 43.48 42.76
N ALA A 176 44.10 43.32 41.59
CA ALA A 176 45.33 44.02 41.25
C ALA A 176 45.13 45.55 41.15
N GLN A 177 44.00 45.99 40.58
CA GLN A 177 43.62 47.40 40.50
C GLN A 177 43.36 47.97 41.90
N ALA A 178 42.65 47.25 42.76
CA ALA A 178 42.40 47.65 44.15
C ALA A 178 43.72 47.78 44.94
N ARG A 179 44.69 46.89 44.69
CA ARG A 179 46.03 46.99 45.31
C ARG A 179 46.81 48.20 44.81
N LEU A 180 46.74 48.49 43.52
CA LEU A 180 47.35 49.68 42.93
C LEU A 180 46.76 50.96 43.54
N ASP A 181 45.44 51.00 43.71
CA ASP A 181 44.71 52.14 44.30
C ASP A 181 45.02 52.30 45.81
N ASP A 182 45.14 51.20 46.56
CA ASP A 182 45.54 51.17 47.97
C ASP A 182 46.97 51.73 48.16
N LEU A 183 47.93 51.28 47.33
CA LEU A 183 49.31 51.80 47.37
C LEU A 183 49.36 53.30 47.03
N LYS A 184 48.61 53.73 46.02
CA LYS A 184 48.50 55.14 45.65
C LYS A 184 47.93 55.98 46.79
N LYS A 185 46.90 55.47 47.46
CA LYS A 185 46.26 56.15 48.60
C LYS A 185 47.22 56.26 49.79
N GLN A 186 47.91 55.17 50.14
CA GLN A 186 48.89 55.18 51.23
C GLN A 186 50.00 56.20 50.98
N TRP A 187 50.50 56.28 49.74
CA TRP A 187 51.45 57.30 49.34
C TRP A 187 50.86 58.73 49.43
N SER A 188 49.66 58.97 48.91
CA SER A 188 49.05 60.31 48.93
C SER A 188 48.73 60.80 50.35
N ASP A 189 48.32 59.88 51.23
CA ASP A 189 48.00 60.17 52.63
C ASP A 189 49.27 60.56 53.43
N ASP A 190 50.44 60.10 53.00
CA ASP A 190 51.75 60.42 53.60
C ASP A 190 52.39 61.69 53.00
N GLU A 191 52.14 61.98 51.71
CA GLU A 191 52.67 63.17 51.03
C GLU A 191 52.01 64.48 51.48
N ILE A 192 50.73 64.45 51.87
CA ILE A 192 49.93 65.65 52.15
C ILE A 192 49.91 65.96 53.66
N CYS A 193 50.39 67.15 54.03
CA CYS A 193 50.24 67.69 55.37
C CYS A 193 48.77 67.99 55.73
N VAL A 194 48.19 67.22 56.66
CA VAL A 194 46.82 67.44 57.15
C VAL A 194 46.76 68.05 58.56
N ASN A 195 47.86 68.06 59.33
CA ASN A 195 47.93 68.66 60.68
C ASN A 195 49.27 69.41 60.91
N GLY A 196 49.46 70.56 60.26
CA GLY A 196 50.69 71.34 60.38
C GLY A 196 51.85 70.69 59.64
N ASP A 197 52.96 70.41 60.33
CA ASP A 197 54.13 69.71 59.75
C ASP A 197 53.92 68.19 59.63
N TYR A 198 52.72 67.65 59.92
CA TYR A 198 52.47 66.21 59.97
C TYR A 198 51.43 65.71 58.93
N ALA A 199 51.72 64.55 58.32
CA ALA A 199 50.89 63.78 57.40
C ALA A 199 49.74 63.04 58.12
N ALA A 200 48.83 62.42 57.35
CA ALA A 200 47.62 61.77 57.89
C ALA A 200 47.90 60.59 58.82
N ASN A 201 49.08 59.97 58.69
CA ASN A 201 49.56 58.86 59.52
C ASN A 201 50.35 59.31 60.78
N GLY A 202 50.60 60.62 60.94
CA GLY A 202 51.32 61.18 62.09
C GLY A 202 52.82 61.44 61.89
N ASP A 203 53.41 61.15 60.72
CA ASP A 203 54.80 61.46 60.38
C ASP A 203 54.97 62.90 59.89
N ARG A 204 56.20 63.46 59.88
CA ARG A 204 56.42 64.80 59.34
C ARG A 204 56.31 64.78 57.80
N CYS A 205 55.41 65.57 57.22
CA CYS A 205 55.07 65.60 55.78
C CYS A 205 56.12 66.30 54.90
N THR A 206 57.38 65.90 55.07
CA THR A 206 58.49 66.17 54.15
C THR A 206 58.69 64.99 53.21
N ARG A 207 59.58 65.07 52.21
CA ARG A 207 60.14 63.88 51.51
C ARG A 207 60.92 63.02 52.51
N GLY A 208 60.20 62.41 53.45
CA GLY A 208 60.73 61.46 54.40
C GLY A 208 60.97 60.13 53.70
N GLU A 209 61.85 59.34 54.31
CA GLU A 209 62.21 58.00 53.83
C GLU A 209 60.97 57.11 53.63
N THR A 210 59.94 57.26 54.48
CA THR A 210 58.66 56.53 54.40
C THR A 210 57.87 56.86 53.13
N ALA A 211 57.59 58.14 52.86
CA ALA A 211 56.84 58.59 51.68
C ALA A 211 57.52 58.17 50.39
N GLN A 212 58.85 58.24 50.37
CA GLN A 212 59.64 57.81 49.22
C GLN A 212 59.60 56.29 49.03
N THR A 213 59.63 55.50 50.10
CA THR A 213 59.45 54.04 50.04
C THR A 213 58.07 53.66 49.51
N LEU A 214 57.01 54.37 49.91
CA LEU A 214 55.63 54.14 49.43
C LEU A 214 55.47 54.54 47.96
N LEU A 215 56.07 55.65 47.53
CA LEU A 215 56.11 56.06 46.13
C LEU A 215 56.84 55.00 45.28
N GLU A 216 58.02 54.56 45.70
CA GLU A 216 58.78 53.51 45.01
C GLU A 216 57.98 52.20 44.94
N ALA A 217 57.25 51.82 46.01
CA ALA A 217 56.38 50.66 46.00
C ALA A 217 55.19 50.80 45.02
N TYR A 218 54.55 51.98 44.99
CA TYR A 218 53.47 52.29 44.04
C TYR A 218 53.98 52.28 42.60
N GLU A 219 55.08 52.97 42.29
CA GLU A 219 55.67 53.03 40.95
C GLU A 219 56.16 51.65 40.50
N ASN A 220 56.84 50.91 41.36
CA ASN A 220 57.23 49.53 41.08
C ASN A 220 56.00 48.64 40.79
N TYR A 221 54.93 48.75 41.58
CA TYR A 221 53.73 47.97 41.31
C TYR A 221 53.05 48.41 40.00
N ARG A 222 52.90 49.71 39.75
CA ARG A 222 52.28 50.30 38.56
C ARG A 222 53.04 49.95 37.28
N ASP A 223 54.35 50.02 37.30
CA ASP A 223 55.18 49.97 36.09
C ASP A 223 55.73 48.56 35.82
N ILE A 224 55.90 47.73 36.87
CA ILE A 224 56.51 46.40 36.75
C ILE A 224 55.49 45.28 37.02
N VAL A 225 54.61 45.39 38.02
CA VAL A 225 53.75 44.27 38.44
C VAL A 225 52.39 44.28 37.74
N PHE A 226 51.73 45.43 37.65
CA PHE A 226 50.38 45.57 37.10
C PHE A 226 50.29 45.33 35.58
N PRO A 227 51.21 45.85 34.73
CA PRO A 227 51.08 45.69 33.28
C PRO A 227 51.15 44.22 32.80
N PRO A 228 52.01 43.34 33.38
CA PRO A 228 51.94 41.91 33.11
C PRO A 228 50.62 41.26 33.51
N ILE A 229 50.01 41.65 34.64
CA ILE A 229 48.70 41.13 35.08
C ILE A 229 47.61 41.55 34.07
N GLN A 230 47.59 42.82 33.67
CA GLN A 230 46.65 43.34 32.68
C GLN A 230 46.84 42.68 31.31
N THR A 231 48.07 42.54 30.84
CA THR A 231 48.37 41.87 29.57
C THR A 231 47.94 40.40 29.59
N ASN A 232 48.17 39.70 30.71
CA ASN A 232 47.73 38.32 30.90
C ASN A 232 46.20 38.22 30.91
N HIS A 233 45.53 39.11 31.64
CA HIS A 233 44.07 39.22 31.65
C HIS A 233 43.51 39.38 30.23
N ASP A 234 43.98 40.39 29.48
CA ASP A 234 43.46 40.71 28.15
C ASP A 234 43.69 39.54 27.18
N SER A 235 44.84 38.86 27.29
CA SER A 235 45.14 37.66 26.51
C SER A 235 44.21 36.50 26.84
N VAL A 236 43.98 36.22 28.13
CA VAL A 236 43.09 35.15 28.60
C VAL A 236 41.64 35.42 28.20
N VAL A 237 41.12 36.62 28.49
CA VAL A 237 39.75 37.00 28.14
C VAL A 237 39.52 36.95 26.64
N LYS A 238 40.46 37.44 25.83
CA LYS A 238 40.36 37.37 24.37
C LYS A 238 40.30 35.92 23.87
N SER A 239 41.14 35.03 24.40
CA SER A 239 41.14 33.61 24.03
C SER A 239 39.83 32.93 24.42
N LEU A 240 39.41 33.07 25.68
CA LEU A 240 38.19 32.46 26.19
C LEU A 240 36.93 32.99 25.50
N THR A 241 36.92 34.28 25.13
CA THR A 241 35.83 34.88 24.35
C THR A 241 35.73 34.23 22.97
N ALA A 242 36.86 34.02 22.27
CA ALA A 242 36.87 33.35 20.98
C ALA A 242 36.40 31.89 21.08
N ASP A 243 36.82 31.17 22.12
CA ASP A 243 36.39 29.78 22.37
C ASP A 243 34.89 29.70 22.70
N ARG A 244 34.40 30.61 23.54
CA ARG A 244 32.98 30.76 23.85
C ARG A 244 32.15 31.05 22.59
N ASP A 245 32.61 31.96 21.74
CA ASP A 245 31.91 32.31 20.49
C ASP A 245 31.89 31.12 19.51
N SER A 246 32.96 30.31 19.48
CA SER A 246 32.99 29.03 18.75
C SER A 246 31.96 28.03 19.28
N GLN A 247 31.84 27.88 20.62
CA GLN A 247 30.83 27.02 21.22
C GLN A 247 29.39 27.53 20.99
N ASN A 248 29.17 28.85 21.02
CA ASN A 248 27.87 29.43 20.66
C ASN A 248 27.47 29.08 19.22
N LYS A 249 28.44 29.06 18.30
CA LYS A 249 28.18 28.62 16.92
C LYS A 249 27.77 27.14 16.88
N ILE A 250 28.50 26.26 17.56
CA ILE A 250 28.17 24.81 17.65
C ILE A 250 26.76 24.62 18.25
N LEU A 251 26.43 25.36 19.31
CA LEU A 251 25.12 25.34 19.94
C LEU A 251 24.01 25.71 18.95
N ASN A 252 24.18 26.81 18.21
CA ASN A 252 23.20 27.28 17.23
C ASN A 252 23.05 26.29 16.06
N ASP A 253 24.15 25.75 15.54
CA ASP A 253 24.14 24.75 14.46
C ASP A 253 23.43 23.46 14.92
N ALA A 254 23.67 23.00 16.15
CA ALA A 254 23.01 21.83 16.71
C ALA A 254 21.50 22.05 16.97
N ILE A 255 21.10 23.25 17.41
CA ILE A 255 19.69 23.62 17.56
C ILE A 255 18.98 23.63 16.20
N ALA A 256 19.62 24.20 15.17
CA ALA A 256 19.07 24.21 13.81
C ALA A 256 18.94 22.79 13.25
N ALA A 257 19.96 21.94 13.45
CA ALA A 257 19.94 20.56 13.01
C ALA A 257 18.88 19.71 13.74
N LYS A 258 18.67 19.94 15.04
CA LYS A 258 17.56 19.34 15.80
C LYS A 258 16.20 19.74 15.25
N ALA A 259 16.02 21.03 14.91
CA ALA A 259 14.78 21.49 14.31
C ALA A 259 14.52 20.85 12.94
N ALA A 260 15.56 20.66 12.12
CA ALA A 260 15.46 19.97 10.84
C ALA A 260 15.11 18.48 10.99
N GLU A 261 15.69 17.79 11.98
CA GLU A 261 15.36 16.40 12.32
C GLU A 261 13.88 16.23 12.73
N VAL A 262 13.37 17.12 13.58
CA VAL A 262 11.95 17.14 13.98
C VAL A 262 11.05 17.43 12.76
N ALA A 263 11.45 18.35 11.89
CA ALA A 263 10.70 18.67 10.68
C ALA A 263 10.63 17.47 9.71
N SER A 264 11.73 16.75 9.49
CA SER A 264 11.71 15.57 8.60
C SER A 264 10.88 14.43 9.19
N ALA A 265 10.95 14.22 10.51
CA ALA A 265 10.18 13.18 11.19
C ALA A 265 8.65 13.44 11.12
N THR A 266 8.24 14.71 11.17
CA THR A 266 6.82 15.09 11.12
C THR A 266 6.24 15.17 9.71
N GLN A 267 7.07 15.41 8.69
CA GLN A 267 6.60 15.56 7.32
C GLN A 267 5.86 14.31 6.82
N ALA A 268 6.40 13.11 7.05
CA ALA A 268 5.80 11.85 6.61
C ALA A 268 4.40 11.61 7.22
N THR A 269 4.21 11.97 8.49
CA THR A 269 2.93 11.83 9.20
C THR A 269 1.92 12.87 8.74
N SER A 270 2.38 14.11 8.45
CA SER A 270 1.51 15.16 7.94
C SER A 270 0.96 14.86 6.54
N GLU A 271 1.73 14.12 5.74
CA GLU A 271 1.35 13.71 4.38
C GLU A 271 0.53 12.41 4.35
N ASN A 272 0.35 11.72 5.49
CA ASN A 272 -0.43 10.48 5.55
C ASN A 272 -1.95 10.76 5.53
N THR A 273 -2.45 11.11 4.34
CA THR A 273 -3.88 11.27 4.03
C THR A 273 -4.43 10.06 3.26
N GLY A 274 -3.69 8.95 3.26
CA GLY A 274 -4.00 7.77 2.45
C GLY A 274 -5.30 7.05 2.85
N LEU A 275 -5.68 6.05 2.06
CA LEU A 275 -6.91 5.27 2.28
C LEU A 275 -6.96 4.60 3.66
N ALA A 276 -5.80 4.24 4.22
CA ALA A 276 -5.68 3.66 5.55
C ALA A 276 -6.05 4.66 6.67
N ALA A 277 -5.62 5.91 6.54
CA ALA A 277 -6.00 6.99 7.46
C ALA A 277 -7.50 7.27 7.38
N GLN A 278 -8.07 7.32 6.16
CA GLN A 278 -9.52 7.47 5.96
C GLN A 278 -10.33 6.30 6.52
N THR A 279 -9.83 5.07 6.36
CA THR A 279 -10.48 3.86 6.92
C THR A 279 -10.49 3.89 8.45
N THR A 280 -9.38 4.28 9.06
CA THR A 280 -9.29 4.45 10.51
C THR A 280 -10.23 5.55 10.99
N ALA A 281 -10.25 6.69 10.29
CA ALA A 281 -11.16 7.80 10.59
C ALA A 281 -12.63 7.39 10.47
N LEU A 282 -12.98 6.56 9.48
CA LEU A 282 -14.33 6.01 9.34
C LEU A 282 -14.72 5.12 10.52
N VAL A 283 -13.81 4.26 11.00
CA VAL A 283 -14.08 3.42 12.17
C VAL A 283 -14.25 4.28 13.43
N THR A 284 -13.44 5.32 13.59
CA THR A 284 -13.59 6.30 14.67
C THR A 284 -14.93 7.02 14.58
N LEU A 285 -15.28 7.52 13.38
CA LEU A 285 -16.55 8.20 13.12
C LEU A 285 -17.76 7.28 13.43
N LEU A 286 -17.69 6.00 13.07
CA LEU A 286 -18.73 5.01 13.41
C LEU A 286 -18.84 4.75 14.92
N LYS A 287 -17.76 4.91 15.69
CA LYS A 287 -17.78 4.76 17.15
C LYS A 287 -18.32 6.01 17.84
N GLU A 288 -17.96 7.19 17.33
CA GLU A 288 -18.26 8.48 17.96
C GLU A 288 -19.66 9.01 17.59
N ASP A 289 -20.09 8.81 16.35
CA ASP A 289 -21.39 9.27 15.86
C ASP A 289 -22.34 8.10 15.53
N PRO A 290 -23.29 7.77 16.44
CA PRO A 290 -24.26 6.72 16.18
C PRO A 290 -25.21 7.03 15.01
N PHE A 291 -25.34 8.29 14.58
CA PHE A 291 -26.15 8.63 13.41
C PHE A 291 -25.54 8.12 12.10
N VAL A 292 -24.23 7.87 12.05
CA VAL A 292 -23.56 7.33 10.87
C VAL A 292 -24.05 5.90 10.57
N TRP A 293 -24.40 5.13 11.62
CA TRP A 293 -25.00 3.80 11.49
C TRP A 293 -26.38 3.80 10.82
N ILE A 294 -27.03 4.96 10.72
CA ILE A 294 -28.31 5.08 10.01
C ILE A 294 -28.11 4.76 8.53
N TRP A 295 -26.96 5.06 7.91
CA TRP A 295 -26.74 4.77 6.49
C TRP A 295 -26.70 3.28 6.18
N PRO A 296 -25.85 2.45 6.83
CA PRO A 296 -25.92 0.99 6.68
C PRO A 296 -27.32 0.46 7.00
N ALA A 297 -27.92 0.89 8.10
CA ALA A 297 -29.26 0.44 8.50
C ALA A 297 -30.34 0.81 7.48
N PHE A 298 -30.25 1.99 6.87
CA PHE A 298 -31.16 2.49 5.85
C PHE A 298 -31.09 1.65 4.57
N PHE A 299 -29.88 1.38 4.05
CA PHE A 299 -29.72 0.53 2.86
C PHE A 299 -30.14 -0.92 3.14
N ILE A 300 -29.80 -1.46 4.31
CA ILE A 300 -30.28 -2.78 4.75
C ILE A 300 -31.81 -2.80 4.82
N ALA A 301 -32.44 -1.75 5.36
CA ALA A 301 -33.88 -1.65 5.46
C ALA A 301 -34.57 -1.52 4.09
N LEU A 302 -34.03 -0.72 3.17
CA LEU A 302 -34.55 -0.59 1.80
C LEU A 302 -34.55 -1.94 1.07
N ASP A 303 -33.46 -2.69 1.20
CA ASP A 303 -33.34 -4.01 0.59
C ASP A 303 -34.27 -5.04 1.25
N LEU A 304 -34.38 -5.02 2.58
CA LEU A 304 -35.34 -5.83 3.31
C LEU A 304 -36.77 -5.50 2.90
N VAL A 305 -37.09 -4.23 2.62
CA VAL A 305 -38.41 -3.82 2.12
C VAL A 305 -38.67 -4.46 0.74
N VAL A 306 -37.71 -4.51 -0.17
CA VAL A 306 -37.85 -5.23 -1.45
C VAL A 306 -38.06 -6.73 -1.23
N ALA A 307 -37.30 -7.34 -0.32
CA ALA A 307 -37.44 -8.75 0.03
C ALA A 307 -38.81 -9.06 0.67
N LEU A 308 -39.27 -8.22 1.60
CA LEU A 308 -40.56 -8.34 2.29
C LEU A 308 -41.73 -8.08 1.35
N MET A 309 -41.65 -7.08 0.48
CA MET A 309 -42.64 -6.88 -0.59
C MET A 309 -42.76 -8.11 -1.49
N LYS A 310 -41.68 -8.88 -1.68
CA LYS A 310 -41.77 -10.15 -2.38
C LYS A 310 -42.40 -11.27 -1.53
N ALA A 311 -42.08 -11.33 -0.24
CA ALA A 311 -42.53 -12.40 0.65
C ALA A 311 -43.99 -12.26 1.13
N ILE A 312 -44.43 -11.04 1.43
CA ILE A 312 -45.73 -10.72 2.06
C ILE A 312 -46.83 -10.59 1.00
N LEU A 313 -46.55 -9.85 -0.08
CA LEU A 313 -47.57 -9.60 -1.10
C LEU A 313 -47.96 -10.91 -1.79
N PRO A 314 -49.25 -11.08 -2.13
CA PRO A 314 -49.71 -12.25 -2.85
C PRO A 314 -48.85 -12.47 -4.10
N GLU A 315 -48.53 -13.72 -4.36
CA GLU A 315 -47.70 -14.08 -5.50
C GLU A 315 -48.39 -13.65 -6.79
N SER A 316 -47.65 -13.02 -7.70
CA SER A 316 -48.20 -12.63 -9.00
C SER A 316 -48.62 -13.87 -9.79
N ASP A 317 -49.64 -13.76 -10.64
CA ASP A 317 -50.04 -14.86 -11.52
C ASP A 317 -48.89 -15.31 -12.44
N PHE A 318 -47.97 -14.39 -12.75
CA PHE A 318 -46.73 -14.71 -13.45
C PHE A 318 -45.80 -15.61 -12.62
N ASP A 319 -45.49 -15.24 -11.38
CA ASP A 319 -44.66 -16.05 -10.47
C ASP A 319 -45.31 -17.39 -10.19
N ARG A 320 -46.63 -17.41 -9.98
CA ARG A 320 -47.43 -18.63 -9.81
C ARG A 320 -47.33 -19.52 -11.05
N THR A 321 -47.48 -18.96 -12.25
CA THR A 321 -47.34 -19.68 -13.52
C THR A 321 -45.92 -20.23 -13.68
N ARG A 322 -44.90 -19.43 -13.35
CA ARG A 322 -43.48 -19.82 -13.45
C ARG A 322 -43.15 -20.93 -12.45
N ARG A 323 -43.70 -20.87 -11.24
CA ARG A 323 -43.58 -21.90 -10.22
C ARG A 323 -44.35 -23.15 -10.58
N VAL A 324 -45.60 -23.06 -11.04
CA VAL A 324 -46.36 -24.23 -11.52
C VAL A 324 -45.60 -24.89 -12.67
N LYS A 325 -45.04 -24.10 -13.59
CA LYS A 325 -44.21 -24.62 -14.68
C LYS A 325 -42.92 -25.27 -14.16
N ARG A 326 -42.24 -24.68 -13.17
CA ARG A 326 -41.06 -25.30 -12.53
C ARG A 326 -41.41 -26.53 -11.72
N ALA A 327 -42.50 -26.53 -10.96
CA ALA A 327 -42.95 -27.66 -10.17
C ALA A 327 -43.46 -28.78 -11.07
N LEU A 328 -44.05 -28.45 -12.22
CA LEU A 328 -44.33 -29.41 -13.29
C LEU A 328 -43.04 -29.94 -13.89
N ASN A 329 -42.06 -29.11 -14.21
CA ASN A 329 -40.76 -29.56 -14.71
C ASN A 329 -40.04 -30.42 -13.67
N VAL A 330 -40.01 -30.03 -12.39
CA VAL A 330 -39.37 -30.79 -11.29
C VAL A 330 -40.15 -32.03 -10.93
N LYS A 331 -41.49 -32.03 -11.00
CA LYS A 331 -42.30 -33.27 -10.88
C LYS A 331 -42.17 -34.14 -12.12
N GLU A 332 -41.94 -33.56 -13.30
CA GLU A 332 -41.63 -34.30 -14.52
C GLU A 332 -40.25 -34.93 -14.35
N ASP A 333 -39.23 -34.17 -13.96
CA ASP A 333 -37.87 -34.64 -13.67
C ASP A 333 -37.85 -35.65 -12.52
N ARG A 334 -38.63 -35.44 -11.45
CA ARG A 334 -38.73 -36.34 -10.29
C ARG A 334 -39.62 -37.56 -10.56
N ALA A 335 -40.70 -37.45 -11.33
CA ALA A 335 -41.46 -38.62 -11.77
C ALA A 335 -40.66 -39.42 -12.79
N LEU A 336 -39.85 -38.77 -13.62
CA LEU A 336 -38.85 -39.43 -14.45
C LEU A 336 -37.73 -40.04 -13.57
N SER A 337 -37.39 -39.48 -12.42
CA SER A 337 -36.35 -40.04 -11.54
C SER A 337 -36.86 -41.09 -10.52
N GLN A 338 -38.15 -41.11 -10.15
CA GLN A 338 -38.74 -42.00 -9.13
C GLN A 338 -39.48 -43.22 -9.69
N ILE A 339 -39.47 -43.48 -11.00
CA ILE A 339 -39.98 -44.74 -11.55
C ILE A 339 -38.99 -45.87 -11.18
N VAL A 340 -39.15 -46.39 -9.97
CA VAL A 340 -38.59 -47.66 -9.49
C VAL A 340 -39.75 -48.58 -9.11
N TYR A 341 -40.01 -49.52 -10.02
CA TYR A 341 -40.46 -50.91 -9.83
C TYR A 341 -41.72 -51.25 -9.01
N THR A 342 -42.91 -50.98 -9.56
CA THR A 342 -43.99 -52.01 -9.60
C THR A 342 -44.81 -51.90 -10.90
N PRO A 343 -45.28 -53.03 -11.50
CA PRO A 343 -46.14 -53.01 -12.69
C PRO A 343 -47.43 -52.21 -12.49
N GLU A 344 -47.98 -52.18 -11.27
CA GLU A 344 -49.19 -51.44 -10.93
C GLU A 344 -48.99 -49.92 -10.98
N ALA A 345 -47.82 -49.41 -10.57
CA ALA A 345 -47.50 -47.98 -10.68
C ALA A 345 -47.37 -47.52 -12.15
N ARG A 346 -47.11 -48.46 -13.08
CA ARG A 346 -47.01 -48.20 -14.52
C ARG A 346 -48.37 -47.97 -15.15
N ASP A 347 -49.37 -48.75 -14.77
CA ASP A 347 -50.77 -48.57 -15.19
C ASP A 347 -51.41 -47.34 -14.55
N GLU A 348 -51.06 -47.04 -13.29
CA GLU A 348 -51.47 -45.81 -12.60
C GLU A 348 -50.88 -44.57 -13.33
N ALA A 349 -49.60 -44.59 -13.68
CA ALA A 349 -48.95 -43.51 -14.43
C ALA A 349 -49.54 -43.32 -15.83
N ALA A 350 -49.88 -44.41 -16.54
CA ALA A 350 -50.54 -44.35 -17.84
C ALA A 350 -51.97 -43.79 -17.75
N ARG A 351 -52.72 -44.12 -16.70
CA ARG A 351 -54.05 -43.51 -16.41
C ARG A 351 -53.93 -42.03 -16.07
N ILE A 352 -52.97 -41.65 -15.21
CA ILE A 352 -52.74 -40.24 -14.84
C ILE A 352 -52.31 -39.43 -16.08
N TYR A 353 -51.48 -40.00 -16.95
CA TYR A 353 -51.00 -39.35 -18.18
C TYR A 353 -52.12 -39.18 -19.22
N SER A 354 -52.95 -40.19 -19.43
CA SER A 354 -54.11 -40.11 -20.33
C SER A 354 -55.20 -39.16 -19.81
N ALA A 355 -55.52 -39.19 -18.51
CA ALA A 355 -56.42 -38.23 -17.88
C ALA A 355 -55.92 -36.78 -17.98
N ARG A 356 -54.59 -36.55 -17.93
CA ARG A 356 -53.97 -35.24 -18.12
C ARG A 356 -53.98 -34.75 -19.57
N LEU A 357 -53.78 -35.64 -20.55
CA LEU A 357 -53.94 -35.28 -21.96
C LEU A 357 -55.37 -34.80 -22.24
N ILE A 358 -56.35 -35.45 -21.61
CA ILE A 358 -57.77 -35.06 -21.68
C ILE A 358 -58.01 -33.72 -20.97
N GLN A 359 -57.43 -33.47 -19.79
CA GLN A 359 -57.56 -32.15 -19.12
C GLN A 359 -56.86 -31.03 -19.88
N ARG A 360 -55.68 -31.28 -20.46
CA ARG A 360 -54.94 -30.30 -21.26
C ARG A 360 -55.68 -29.99 -22.57
N ALA A 361 -56.30 -30.99 -23.19
CA ALA A 361 -57.20 -30.79 -24.32
C ALA A 361 -58.43 -29.97 -23.91
N LYS A 362 -59.07 -30.27 -22.77
CA LYS A 362 -60.21 -29.48 -22.25
C LYS A 362 -59.84 -28.03 -21.93
N TYR A 363 -58.67 -27.77 -21.35
CA TYR A 363 -58.18 -26.42 -21.06
C TYR A 363 -57.85 -25.64 -22.34
N LEU A 364 -57.26 -26.31 -23.34
CA LEU A 364 -56.98 -25.70 -24.65
C LEU A 364 -58.26 -25.43 -25.45
N VAL A 365 -59.27 -26.29 -25.35
CA VAL A 365 -60.59 -26.08 -25.98
C VAL A 365 -61.34 -24.95 -25.27
N ALA A 366 -61.39 -24.93 -23.93
CA ALA A 366 -62.05 -23.86 -23.16
C ALA A 366 -61.41 -22.48 -23.35
N ASN A 367 -60.08 -22.41 -23.52
CA ASN A 367 -59.40 -21.14 -23.84
C ASN A 367 -59.43 -20.81 -25.34
N SER A 368 -59.78 -21.74 -26.24
CA SER A 368 -59.94 -21.45 -27.66
C SER A 368 -61.27 -20.75 -27.98
N GLU A 369 -62.28 -20.88 -27.10
CA GLU A 369 -63.57 -20.21 -27.26
C GLU A 369 -63.53 -18.73 -26.83
N SER A 370 -62.57 -18.29 -26.00
CA SER A 370 -62.43 -16.86 -25.66
C SER A 370 -61.57 -16.05 -26.64
N ASP A 371 -60.81 -16.70 -27.53
CA ASP A 371 -59.85 -16.05 -28.44
C ASP A 371 -60.35 -15.92 -29.90
N GLN A 372 -61.63 -16.20 -30.18
CA GLN A 372 -62.19 -16.10 -31.54
C GLN A 372 -62.51 -14.68 -32.05
N GLN A 373 -62.26 -13.62 -31.27
CA GLN A 373 -62.33 -12.25 -31.79
C GLN A 373 -60.93 -11.65 -31.95
N SER A 374 -60.53 -11.44 -33.22
CA SER A 374 -59.39 -10.64 -33.71
C SER A 374 -58.05 -11.35 -34.03
N PHE A 375 -58.07 -12.33 -34.94
CA PHE A 375 -56.87 -12.63 -35.75
C PHE A 375 -56.85 -11.74 -37.01
N ARG A 376 -56.09 -10.65 -36.98
CA ARG A 376 -55.50 -10.04 -38.19
C ARG A 376 -54.01 -10.39 -38.24
N PRO A 377 -53.47 -10.85 -39.38
CA PRO A 377 -52.06 -11.19 -39.50
C PRO A 377 -51.24 -9.89 -39.58
N ARG A 378 -50.39 -9.64 -38.57
CA ARG A 378 -49.39 -8.56 -38.62
C ARG A 378 -48.03 -9.16 -38.95
N SER A 379 -47.53 -8.79 -40.12
CA SER A 379 -46.17 -9.02 -40.60
C SER A 379 -45.13 -8.63 -39.54
N ASN A 380 -44.29 -9.60 -39.15
CA ASN A 380 -43.17 -9.41 -38.23
C ASN A 380 -41.86 -9.33 -39.02
N SER A 381 -41.51 -8.13 -39.50
CA SER A 381 -40.12 -7.75 -39.79
C SER A 381 -39.67 -6.78 -38.69
N GLY A 382 -38.97 -7.28 -37.69
CA GLY A 382 -38.47 -6.46 -36.59
C GLY A 382 -37.36 -7.22 -35.86
N SER A 383 -36.13 -7.01 -36.32
CA SER A 383 -34.90 -7.44 -35.66
C SER A 383 -34.87 -6.96 -34.21
N ARG A 384 -34.85 -7.89 -33.27
CA ARG A 384 -34.71 -7.62 -31.84
C ARG A 384 -33.24 -7.36 -31.50
N PRO A 385 -32.88 -6.27 -30.80
CA PRO A 385 -31.57 -6.19 -30.17
C PRO A 385 -31.56 -7.09 -28.93
N ARG A 386 -30.66 -8.07 -28.92
CA ARG A 386 -30.36 -8.88 -27.73
C ARG A 386 -29.34 -8.12 -26.90
N ILE A 387 -29.76 -7.68 -25.72
CA ILE A 387 -28.85 -7.17 -24.68
C ILE A 387 -28.09 -8.38 -24.16
N ALA A 388 -26.81 -8.49 -24.54
CA ALA A 388 -25.89 -9.48 -24.02
C ALA A 388 -25.45 -9.03 -22.62
N THR A 389 -25.63 -9.90 -21.63
CA THR A 389 -25.16 -9.75 -20.25
C THR A 389 -23.63 -9.78 -20.24
N ALA A 390 -23.01 -8.62 -20.06
CA ALA A 390 -21.58 -8.44 -19.83
C ALA A 390 -21.33 -8.48 -18.31
N SER A 391 -21.12 -9.68 -17.77
CA SER A 391 -20.88 -9.89 -16.33
C SER A 391 -19.40 -10.18 -15.99
N THR A 392 -18.51 -10.22 -16.99
CA THR A 392 -17.16 -10.81 -16.84
C THR A 392 -16.02 -9.78 -16.79
N LEU A 393 -16.32 -8.48 -16.87
CA LEU A 393 -15.29 -7.42 -17.04
C LEU A 393 -14.76 -6.79 -15.74
N VAL A 394 -15.34 -7.11 -14.57
CA VAL A 394 -15.06 -6.38 -13.32
C VAL A 394 -13.80 -6.87 -12.58
N VAL A 395 -13.28 -8.07 -12.89
CA VAL A 395 -12.08 -8.62 -12.22
C VAL A 395 -10.77 -8.30 -12.97
N LEU A 396 -10.84 -7.86 -14.23
CA LEU A 396 -9.70 -7.78 -15.15
C LEU A 396 -8.78 -6.56 -14.98
N ALA A 397 -9.20 -5.51 -14.27
CA ALA A 397 -8.43 -4.25 -14.21
C ALA A 397 -7.31 -4.25 -13.14
N VAL A 398 -7.26 -5.21 -12.22
CA VAL A 398 -6.25 -5.28 -11.13
C VAL A 398 -5.21 -6.39 -11.35
N VAL A 399 -5.49 -7.39 -12.20
CA VAL A 399 -4.68 -8.61 -12.32
C VAL A 399 -3.52 -8.50 -13.34
N GLY A 400 -3.44 -7.40 -14.11
CA GLY A 400 -2.60 -7.33 -15.31
C GLY A 400 -1.08 -7.11 -15.13
N VAL A 401 -0.53 -7.03 -13.91
CA VAL A 401 0.89 -6.61 -13.74
C VAL A 401 1.79 -7.60 -12.99
N ALA A 402 1.30 -8.63 -12.29
CA ALA A 402 2.19 -9.47 -11.47
C ALA A 402 1.98 -10.97 -11.69
N VAL A 403 2.59 -11.57 -12.72
CA VAL A 403 2.77 -13.03 -12.77
C VAL A 403 4.14 -13.37 -13.38
N PHE A 404 4.88 -14.22 -12.65
CA PHE A 404 6.21 -14.82 -12.89
C PHE A 404 7.42 -14.08 -12.28
N ARG A 405 7.65 -14.37 -10.98
CA ARG A 405 8.99 -14.40 -10.41
C ARG A 405 9.21 -15.75 -9.73
N SER A 406 9.88 -16.67 -10.41
CA SER A 406 10.39 -17.88 -9.78
C SER A 406 11.72 -17.53 -9.11
N ALA A 407 11.74 -17.47 -7.77
CA ALA A 407 12.99 -17.41 -7.03
C ALA A 407 13.69 -18.78 -7.17
N SER A 408 14.66 -18.88 -8.07
CA SER A 408 15.52 -20.06 -8.15
C SER A 408 16.36 -20.13 -6.88
N GLY A 409 16.10 -21.14 -6.03
CA GLY A 409 16.84 -21.38 -4.79
C GLY A 409 18.35 -21.38 -5.04
N HIS A 410 19.04 -20.42 -4.42
CA HIS A 410 20.49 -20.42 -4.34
C HIS A 410 20.94 -21.43 -3.26
N PRO A 411 22.06 -22.13 -3.45
CA PRO A 411 22.59 -23.04 -2.45
C PRO A 411 22.88 -22.32 -1.12
N ASP A 412 22.73 -23.11 -0.06
CA ASP A 412 22.64 -22.82 1.38
C ASP A 412 23.95 -22.26 2.01
N ASP A 413 24.56 -21.29 1.34
CA ASP A 413 25.85 -20.70 1.74
C ASP A 413 25.64 -19.65 2.84
N ARG A 414 25.52 -20.13 4.08
CA ARG A 414 25.49 -19.30 5.28
C ARG A 414 26.88 -18.72 5.57
N TYR A 415 27.17 -17.55 5.02
CA TYR A 415 28.35 -16.79 5.41
C TYR A 415 27.97 -15.65 6.35
N PRO A 416 28.42 -15.66 7.62
CA PRO A 416 28.22 -14.52 8.50
C PRO A 416 29.01 -13.33 7.95
N LEU A 417 28.30 -12.25 7.67
CA LEU A 417 28.91 -10.97 7.32
C LEU A 417 29.07 -10.15 8.60
N MET A 418 30.28 -9.68 8.86
CA MET A 418 30.64 -8.93 10.07
C MET A 418 30.86 -7.46 9.73
N SER A 419 30.24 -6.56 10.49
CA SER A 419 30.41 -5.12 10.35
C SER A 419 30.74 -4.47 11.69
N THR A 420 31.70 -3.55 11.66
CA THR A 420 32.01 -2.64 12.78
C THR A 420 31.35 -1.28 12.55
N SER A 421 31.30 -0.44 13.60
CA SER A 421 30.62 0.85 13.54
C SER A 421 31.17 1.76 12.41
N GLY A 422 30.28 2.41 11.65
CA GLY A 422 30.63 3.29 10.53
C GLY A 422 30.76 2.60 9.17
N GLN A 423 30.43 1.31 9.05
CA GLN A 423 30.50 0.56 7.81
C GLN A 423 29.11 0.34 7.21
N ASN A 424 29.07 0.32 5.87
CA ASN A 424 27.90 -0.09 5.10
C ASN A 424 28.13 -1.53 4.63
N LEU A 425 27.22 -2.42 5.02
CA LEU A 425 27.30 -3.84 4.75
C LEU A 425 26.29 -4.20 3.67
N THR A 426 26.76 -4.49 2.46
CA THR A 426 25.91 -5.02 1.39
C THR A 426 25.61 -6.49 1.67
N LEU A 427 24.33 -6.77 1.88
CA LEU A 427 23.76 -8.08 2.14
C LEU A 427 23.35 -8.75 0.82
N ALA A 428 22.87 -9.99 0.88
CA ALA A 428 22.27 -10.64 -0.29
C ALA A 428 21.06 -9.85 -0.80
N THR A 429 20.74 -9.98 -2.10
CA THR A 429 19.56 -9.35 -2.75
C THR A 429 19.51 -7.81 -2.78
N SER A 430 20.67 -7.13 -2.80
CA SER A 430 20.76 -5.66 -2.87
C SER A 430 20.25 -4.93 -1.62
N MET A 431 20.13 -5.66 -0.49
CA MET A 431 19.93 -5.04 0.81
C MET A 431 21.25 -4.44 1.30
N ASN A 432 21.20 -3.29 1.95
CA ASN A 432 22.35 -2.65 2.58
C ASN A 432 22.01 -2.31 4.02
N LEU A 433 22.86 -2.76 4.95
CA LEU A 433 22.80 -2.41 6.37
C LEU A 433 23.88 -1.38 6.67
N PHE A 434 23.47 -0.17 7.04
CA PHE A 434 24.37 0.86 7.55
C PHE A 434 24.35 0.85 9.09
N VAL A 435 25.52 0.64 9.70
CA VAL A 435 25.71 0.68 11.15
C VAL A 435 26.39 2.01 11.49
N PRO A 436 25.69 3.01 12.05
CA PRO A 436 26.33 4.28 12.39
C PRO A 436 27.49 4.11 13.40
N PRO A 437 28.50 5.00 13.39
CA PRO A 437 29.51 5.05 14.44
C PRO A 437 28.86 5.19 15.82
N GLY A 438 29.20 4.31 16.76
CA GLY A 438 28.63 4.33 18.11
C GLY A 438 27.21 3.75 18.25
N ALA A 439 26.64 3.13 17.21
CA ALA A 439 25.30 2.57 17.26
C ALA A 439 25.14 1.37 18.20
N ILE A 440 26.24 0.72 18.58
CA ILE A 440 26.21 -0.54 19.34
C ILE A 440 27.15 -0.43 20.53
N SER A 441 26.67 -0.85 21.69
CA SER A 441 27.44 -0.87 22.93
C SER A 441 28.74 -1.67 22.77
N ASP A 442 29.76 -1.26 23.53
CA ASP A 442 31.03 -1.99 23.66
C ASP A 442 31.81 -2.20 22.34
N ASN A 443 31.48 -1.43 21.30
CA ASN A 443 31.98 -1.63 19.93
C ASN A 443 31.73 -3.06 19.43
N ALA A 444 30.62 -3.68 19.83
CA ALA A 444 30.29 -5.02 19.39
C ALA A 444 30.03 -5.06 17.87
N THR A 445 30.43 -6.17 17.25
CA THR A 445 30.26 -6.42 15.82
C THR A 445 28.81 -6.84 15.55
N VAL A 446 28.19 -6.32 14.49
CA VAL A 446 26.94 -6.89 13.96
C VAL A 446 27.29 -8.06 13.07
N VAL A 447 26.64 -9.19 13.31
CA VAL A 447 26.65 -10.36 12.44
C VAL A 447 25.33 -10.39 11.67
N ALA A 448 25.41 -10.29 10.35
CA ALA A 448 24.26 -10.51 9.48
C ALA A 448 24.34 -11.91 8.89
N THR A 449 23.29 -12.70 9.10
CA THR A 449 23.15 -14.07 8.59
C THR A 449 21.95 -14.13 7.66
N VAL A 450 22.19 -14.50 6.39
CA VAL A 450 21.09 -14.74 5.45
C VAL A 450 20.41 -16.05 5.84
N ALA A 451 19.11 -15.99 6.11
CA ALA A 451 18.31 -17.16 6.44
C ALA A 451 17.59 -17.67 5.17
N PRO A 452 17.29 -18.99 5.10
CA PRO A 452 16.49 -19.53 4.01
C PRO A 452 15.14 -18.80 3.95
N GLN A 453 14.66 -18.58 2.73
CA GLN A 453 13.38 -17.93 2.51
C GLN A 453 12.26 -18.74 3.16
N VAL A 454 11.49 -18.10 4.03
CA VAL A 454 10.32 -18.70 4.68
C VAL A 454 9.10 -18.27 3.89
N ASP A 455 8.24 -19.23 3.53
CA ASP A 455 6.98 -18.93 2.87
C ASP A 455 6.03 -18.25 3.86
N TRP A 456 5.71 -16.99 3.60
CA TRP A 456 4.75 -16.24 4.40
C TRP A 456 3.40 -16.21 3.71
N VAL A 457 2.39 -16.83 4.35
CA VAL A 457 1.04 -16.95 3.78
C VAL A 457 0.47 -15.57 3.45
N ASN A 458 0.07 -15.36 2.18
CA ASN A 458 -0.48 -14.11 1.62
C ASN A 458 0.53 -12.96 1.39
N HIS A 459 1.82 -13.23 1.55
CA HIS A 459 2.86 -12.22 1.41
C HIS A 459 3.89 -12.73 0.39
N GLN A 460 4.28 -11.88 -0.54
CA GLN A 460 5.32 -12.17 -1.50
C GLN A 460 6.63 -11.55 -0.99
N PRO A 461 7.61 -12.37 -0.59
CA PRO A 461 8.89 -11.85 -0.16
C PRO A 461 9.62 -11.16 -1.32
N ILE A 462 10.08 -9.95 -1.06
CA ILE A 462 10.82 -9.12 -2.02
C ILE A 462 12.33 -9.25 -1.81
N SER A 463 12.75 -9.56 -0.58
CA SER A 463 14.15 -9.82 -0.23
C SER A 463 14.32 -11.17 0.44
N THR A 464 15.57 -11.66 0.51
CA THR A 464 15.90 -12.79 1.39
C THR A 464 15.81 -12.36 2.87
N PRO A 465 15.33 -13.21 3.78
CA PRO A 465 15.38 -12.91 5.21
C PRO A 465 16.82 -12.74 5.69
N VAL A 466 17.08 -11.73 6.51
CA VAL A 466 18.40 -11.48 7.12
C VAL A 466 18.26 -11.37 8.63
N THR A 467 18.86 -12.32 9.34
CA THR A 467 19.00 -12.29 10.80
C THR A 467 20.18 -11.40 11.17
N LEU A 468 19.89 -10.34 11.92
CA LEU A 468 20.90 -9.47 12.51
C LEU A 468 21.09 -9.87 13.98
N ASP A 469 22.33 -10.09 14.38
CA ASP A 469 22.70 -10.48 15.74
C ASP A 469 23.95 -9.70 16.19
N THR A 470 24.11 -9.50 17.49
CA THR A 470 25.29 -8.88 18.08
C THR A 470 25.45 -9.26 19.55
N ALA A 471 26.67 -9.12 20.08
CA ALA A 471 26.93 -9.26 21.51
C ALA A 471 26.62 -7.97 22.32
N GLY A 472 26.38 -6.84 21.65
CA GLY A 472 26.05 -5.56 22.29
C GLY A 472 24.55 -5.24 22.29
N GLN A 473 24.20 -4.01 22.66
CA GLN A 473 22.85 -3.46 22.53
C GLN A 473 22.87 -2.23 21.62
N ILE A 474 21.77 -1.98 20.90
CA ILE A 474 21.60 -0.72 20.18
C ILE A 474 21.55 0.41 21.21
N ILE A 475 22.38 1.42 21.04
CA ILE A 475 22.40 2.58 21.92
C ILE A 475 21.28 3.54 21.48
N ASP A 476 20.41 3.92 22.43
CA ASP A 476 19.28 4.84 22.18
C ASP A 476 19.71 6.05 21.33
N GLY A 477 19.00 6.27 20.21
CA GLY A 477 19.21 7.38 19.27
C GLY A 477 20.22 7.13 18.14
N SER A 478 20.74 5.89 18.01
CA SER A 478 21.65 5.49 16.92
C SER A 478 21.13 4.26 16.18
N ASP A 479 20.01 4.43 15.48
CA ASP A 479 19.33 3.34 14.78
C ASP A 479 20.18 2.77 13.64
N LEU A 480 20.10 1.46 13.46
CA LEU A 480 20.67 0.79 12.29
C LEU A 480 19.79 1.11 11.08
N ASN A 481 20.35 1.42 9.92
CA ASN A 481 19.53 1.65 8.73
C ASN A 481 19.60 0.44 7.80
N LEU A 482 18.47 -0.21 7.57
CA LEU A 482 18.35 -1.29 6.60
C LEU A 482 17.65 -0.75 5.36
N SER A 483 18.29 -0.88 4.20
CA SER A 483 17.78 -0.37 2.94
C SER A 483 17.77 -1.44 1.85
N LEU A 484 16.82 -1.33 0.91
CA LEU A 484 16.71 -2.18 -0.25
C LEU A 484 16.55 -1.31 -1.50
N GLN A 485 17.43 -1.49 -2.47
CA GLN A 485 17.30 -0.85 -3.77
C GLN A 485 16.33 -1.65 -4.66
N LEU A 486 15.31 -0.96 -5.18
CA LEU A 486 14.23 -1.57 -5.93
C LEU A 486 14.46 -1.54 -7.44
N SER A 487 13.97 -2.57 -8.13
CA SER A 487 13.74 -2.52 -9.58
C SER A 487 12.61 -1.55 -9.94
N ASP A 488 12.52 -1.11 -11.20
CA ASP A 488 11.47 -0.19 -11.66
C ASP A 488 10.05 -0.69 -11.38
N GLU A 489 9.84 -2.01 -11.48
CA GLU A 489 8.56 -2.65 -11.18
C GLU A 489 8.22 -2.59 -9.68
N GLN A 490 9.21 -2.89 -8.82
CA GLN A 490 9.04 -2.80 -7.37
C GLN A 490 8.90 -1.36 -6.88
N ALA A 491 9.58 -0.41 -7.54
CA ALA A 491 9.46 1.01 -7.25
C ALA A 491 8.00 1.49 -7.42
N ALA A 492 7.31 1.05 -8.48
CA ALA A 492 5.90 1.36 -8.68
C ALA A 492 4.98 0.79 -7.60
N ALA A 493 5.31 -0.38 -7.03
CA ALA A 493 4.59 -0.95 -5.90
C ALA A 493 4.88 -0.18 -4.58
N ALA A 494 6.13 0.24 -4.37
CA ALA A 494 6.52 1.03 -3.21
C ALA A 494 5.91 2.45 -3.22
N GLU A 495 5.79 3.10 -4.38
CA GLU A 495 5.07 4.38 -4.54
C GLU A 495 3.60 4.29 -4.09
N GLN A 496 3.00 3.10 -4.15
CA GLN A 496 1.63 2.84 -3.71
C GLN A 496 1.53 2.40 -2.24
N GLY A 497 2.66 2.36 -1.51
CA GLY A 497 2.71 1.90 -0.13
C GLY A 497 2.48 0.39 0.03
N LEU A 498 2.68 -0.40 -1.03
CA LEU A 498 2.45 -1.86 -1.00
C LEU A 498 3.65 -2.65 -0.50
N LEU A 499 4.84 -2.05 -0.51
CA LEU A 499 6.07 -2.67 -0.05
C LEU A 499 6.35 -2.25 1.39
N GLN A 500 6.53 -3.23 2.27
CA GLN A 500 6.79 -3.02 3.69
C GLN A 500 8.00 -3.82 4.16
N LEU A 501 8.51 -3.47 5.33
CA LEU A 501 9.47 -4.27 6.07
C LEU A 501 8.71 -5.06 7.15
N ALA A 502 9.18 -6.26 7.47
CA ALA A 502 8.72 -6.99 8.65
C ALA A 502 9.91 -7.57 9.40
N TYR A 503 9.72 -7.79 10.69
CA TYR A 503 10.63 -8.52 11.55
C TYR A 503 9.98 -9.79 12.11
N GLN A 504 10.78 -10.81 12.33
CA GLN A 504 10.34 -12.05 12.97
C GLN A 504 10.27 -11.82 14.48
N SER A 505 9.09 -12.01 15.07
CA SER A 505 8.92 -11.91 16.52
C SER A 505 9.59 -13.09 17.25
N ASP A 506 9.47 -13.14 18.59
CA ASP A 506 9.98 -14.28 19.39
C ASP A 506 9.39 -15.64 18.93
N ASP A 507 8.21 -15.61 18.31
CA ASP A 507 7.64 -16.77 17.61
C ASP A 507 8.21 -16.83 16.18
N PRO A 508 9.00 -17.86 15.83
CA PRO A 508 9.62 -17.98 14.51
C PRO A 508 8.59 -18.09 13.37
N ASP A 509 7.34 -18.43 13.66
CA ASP A 509 6.28 -18.50 12.64
C ASP A 509 5.52 -17.17 12.49
N HIS A 510 5.87 -16.14 13.26
CA HIS A 510 5.14 -14.87 13.28
C HIS A 510 6.01 -13.68 12.88
N TRP A 511 5.62 -13.06 11.75
CA TRP A 511 6.20 -11.83 11.22
C TRP A 511 5.33 -10.62 11.61
N THR A 512 5.98 -9.56 12.09
CA THR A 512 5.34 -8.30 12.48
C THR A 512 5.76 -7.20 11.53
N GLU A 513 4.78 -6.47 10.99
CA GLU A 513 5.04 -5.32 10.10
C GLU A 513 5.86 -4.25 10.82
N TYR A 514 6.76 -3.60 10.07
CA TYR A 514 7.65 -2.57 10.57
C TYR A 514 7.64 -1.35 9.64
N PRO A 515 7.56 -0.12 10.19
CA PRO A 515 7.57 1.09 9.38
C PRO A 515 8.80 1.18 8.47
N SER A 516 8.58 1.55 7.21
CA SER A 516 9.65 1.81 6.23
C SER A 516 9.29 3.01 5.37
N THR A 517 10.32 3.69 4.85
CA THR A 517 10.19 4.90 4.03
C THR A 517 10.73 4.64 2.64
N TYR A 518 9.94 4.96 1.62
CA TYR A 518 10.34 4.89 0.22
C TYR A 518 10.86 6.24 -0.27
N ASP A 519 12.07 6.24 -0.85
CA ASP A 519 12.64 7.38 -1.57
C ASP A 519 12.50 7.17 -3.09
N PRO A 520 11.66 7.96 -3.78
CA PRO A 520 11.43 7.83 -5.22
C PRO A 520 12.65 8.24 -6.06
N GLN A 521 13.54 9.10 -5.54
CA GLN A 521 14.71 9.54 -6.30
C GLN A 521 15.76 8.43 -6.40
N THR A 522 16.00 7.74 -5.29
CA THR A 522 16.98 6.66 -5.21
C THR A 522 16.37 5.28 -5.45
N LYS A 523 15.04 5.19 -5.56
CA LYS A 523 14.26 3.95 -5.63
C LYS A 523 14.62 3.00 -4.50
N THR A 524 14.79 3.55 -3.30
CA THR A 524 15.25 2.80 -2.13
C THR A 524 14.17 2.82 -1.08
N VAL A 525 13.85 1.65 -0.53
CA VAL A 525 13.06 1.55 0.69
C VAL A 525 14.03 1.39 1.85
N SER A 526 13.86 2.16 2.91
CA SER A 526 14.73 2.10 4.09
C SER A 526 13.93 2.08 5.39
N ALA A 527 14.50 1.48 6.43
CA ALA A 527 13.93 1.47 7.76
C ALA A 527 15.02 1.66 8.83
N SER A 528 14.66 2.36 9.90
CA SER A 528 15.46 2.56 11.11
C SER A 528 15.18 1.42 12.08
N LEU A 529 16.14 0.54 12.35
CA LEU A 529 15.92 -0.64 13.20
C LEU A 529 16.25 -0.31 14.66
N GLU A 530 15.29 -0.56 15.54
CA GLU A 530 15.41 -0.36 16.99
C GLU A 530 15.84 -1.62 17.74
N HIS A 531 15.88 -2.79 17.07
CA HIS A 531 16.28 -4.05 17.68
C HIS A 531 16.88 -5.03 16.67
N PHE A 532 17.52 -6.08 17.20
CA PHE A 532 18.06 -7.19 16.42
C PHE A 532 16.96 -8.26 16.23
N SER A 533 16.76 -8.70 14.99
CA SER A 533 15.75 -9.70 14.60
C SER A 533 16.10 -10.27 13.22
N THR A 534 15.29 -11.19 12.72
CA THR A 534 15.25 -11.56 11.30
C THR A 534 14.35 -10.58 10.55
N TRP A 535 14.91 -9.91 9.56
CA TRP A 535 14.24 -8.85 8.79
C TRP A 535 14.00 -9.27 7.34
N GLN A 536 12.87 -8.89 6.76
CA GLN A 536 12.54 -9.18 5.37
C GLN A 536 11.63 -8.11 4.77
N PHE A 537 11.97 -7.62 3.58
CA PHE A 537 11.06 -6.80 2.77
C PHE A 537 10.07 -7.69 2.03
N TRP A 538 8.82 -7.26 1.99
CA TRP A 538 7.72 -8.03 1.41
C TRP A 538 6.68 -7.11 0.78
N GLU A 539 5.83 -7.69 -0.07
CA GLU A 539 4.64 -7.06 -0.60
C GLU A 539 3.43 -7.99 -0.45
N TRP A 540 2.22 -7.43 -0.45
CA TRP A 540 1.01 -8.25 -0.43
C TRP A 540 0.92 -9.12 -1.69
N ASP A 541 0.74 -10.43 -1.51
CA ASP A 541 0.49 -11.35 -2.62
C ASP A 541 -0.98 -11.26 -3.04
N TRP A 542 -1.34 -10.11 -3.62
CA TRP A 542 -2.67 -9.86 -4.17
C TRP A 542 -3.11 -10.94 -5.16
N PRO A 543 -2.25 -11.44 -6.06
CA PRO A 543 -2.60 -12.57 -6.92
C PRO A 543 -3.04 -13.81 -6.15
N SER A 544 -2.34 -14.22 -5.09
CA SER A 544 -2.72 -15.37 -4.26
C SER A 544 -3.96 -15.11 -3.41
N LEU A 545 -4.11 -13.90 -2.84
CA LEU A 545 -5.32 -13.50 -2.10
C LEU A 545 -6.56 -13.51 -2.99
N LEU A 546 -6.49 -12.87 -4.16
CA LEU A 546 -7.56 -12.88 -5.17
C LEU A 546 -7.76 -14.30 -5.72
N GLY A 547 -6.70 -15.06 -5.86
CA GLY A 547 -6.70 -16.48 -6.20
C GLY A 547 -7.51 -17.30 -5.22
N THR A 548 -7.28 -17.10 -3.92
CA THR A 548 -7.98 -17.76 -2.81
C THR A 548 -9.44 -17.35 -2.77
N PHE A 549 -9.74 -16.06 -2.88
CA PHE A 549 -11.11 -15.58 -2.96
C PHE A 549 -11.85 -16.16 -4.18
N SER A 550 -11.23 -16.10 -5.36
CA SER A 550 -11.77 -16.67 -6.59
C SER A 550 -11.93 -18.18 -6.48
N GLN A 551 -11.04 -18.86 -5.77
CA GLN A 551 -11.12 -20.29 -5.47
C GLN A 551 -12.35 -20.57 -4.61
N THR A 552 -12.50 -19.92 -3.47
CA THR A 552 -13.63 -20.11 -2.56
C THR A 552 -14.97 -19.85 -3.25
N VAL A 553 -15.08 -18.75 -4.00
CA VAL A 553 -16.30 -18.42 -4.75
C VAL A 553 -16.54 -19.42 -5.88
N GLY A 554 -15.47 -19.82 -6.58
CA GLY A 554 -15.53 -20.79 -7.67
C GLY A 554 -15.94 -22.19 -7.19
N GLU A 555 -15.37 -22.67 -6.07
CA GLU A 555 -15.72 -23.93 -5.43
C GLU A 555 -17.18 -23.94 -5.00
N TRP A 556 -17.63 -22.86 -4.34
CA TRP A 556 -19.04 -22.71 -3.95
C TRP A 556 -19.99 -22.74 -5.15
N ALA A 557 -19.56 -22.17 -6.28
CA ALA A 557 -20.31 -22.19 -7.54
C ALA A 557 -20.17 -23.49 -8.34
N GLY A 558 -19.36 -24.46 -7.89
CA GLY A 558 -19.05 -25.69 -8.63
C GLY A 558 -18.26 -25.44 -9.92
N ARG A 559 -17.47 -24.36 -9.97
CA ARG A 559 -16.64 -23.95 -11.11
C ARG A 559 -15.15 -24.18 -10.87
N ARG A 560 -14.75 -24.43 -9.62
CA ARG A 560 -13.36 -24.73 -9.22
C ARG A 560 -13.35 -25.93 -8.29
N SER A 561 -12.24 -26.65 -8.27
CA SER A 561 -12.15 -27.93 -7.57
C SER A 561 -11.94 -27.67 -6.09
N SER A 562 -12.77 -28.26 -5.22
CA SER A 562 -12.52 -28.25 -3.78
C SER A 562 -11.36 -29.17 -3.37
N GLU A 563 -10.88 -29.99 -4.29
CA GLU A 563 -9.76 -30.89 -4.05
C GLU A 563 -8.44 -30.14 -4.17
N THR A 564 -7.46 -30.55 -3.36
CA THR A 564 -6.07 -30.11 -3.44
C THR A 564 -5.19 -31.31 -3.82
N PRO A 565 -4.10 -31.11 -4.57
CA PRO A 565 -3.15 -32.20 -4.80
C PRO A 565 -2.56 -32.62 -3.43
N GLN A 566 -2.39 -33.93 -3.23
CA GLN A 566 -2.01 -34.51 -1.93
C GLN A 566 -0.61 -35.11 -2.03
N CYS A 567 0.41 -34.34 -1.61
CA CYS A 567 1.78 -34.83 -1.52
C CYS A 567 2.23 -34.94 -0.06
N ASP A 568 2.84 -36.06 0.27
CA ASP A 568 3.51 -36.37 1.52
C ASP A 568 5.02 -36.36 1.30
N THR A 569 5.57 -35.17 1.04
CA THR A 569 6.99 -34.99 0.77
C THR A 569 7.88 -35.33 1.97
N GLN A 570 7.30 -35.45 3.17
CA GLN A 570 8.01 -35.85 4.39
C GLN A 570 8.31 -37.35 4.40
N ASN A 571 7.33 -38.19 4.05
CA ASN A 571 7.52 -39.65 4.02
C ASN A 571 7.98 -40.17 2.66
N LEU A 572 7.72 -39.42 1.59
CA LEU A 572 8.03 -39.79 0.21
C LEU A 572 8.91 -38.71 -0.45
N PRO A 573 10.20 -38.64 -0.10
CA PRO A 573 11.12 -37.68 -0.70
C PRO A 573 11.24 -37.90 -2.20
N THR A 574 11.41 -36.82 -2.96
CA THR A 574 11.59 -36.91 -4.42
C THR A 574 12.82 -37.76 -4.79
N PRO A 575 12.80 -38.49 -5.93
CA PRO A 575 13.92 -39.33 -6.35
C PRO A 575 15.24 -38.57 -6.48
N GLU A 576 16.36 -39.28 -6.32
CA GLU A 576 17.69 -38.65 -6.32
C GLU A 576 18.00 -37.95 -7.65
N TRP A 577 17.52 -38.48 -8.78
CA TRP A 577 17.71 -37.88 -10.10
C TRP A 577 16.93 -36.58 -10.30
N TYR A 578 15.86 -36.33 -9.54
CA TYR A 578 15.05 -35.11 -9.66
C TYR A 578 15.83 -33.90 -9.13
N ARG A 579 15.84 -32.81 -9.89
CA ARG A 579 16.48 -31.55 -9.51
C ARG A 579 15.45 -30.50 -9.10
N SER A 580 14.54 -30.20 -10.00
CA SER A 580 13.58 -29.11 -9.86
C SER A 580 12.44 -29.27 -10.86
N SER A 581 11.38 -28.52 -10.65
CA SER A 581 10.29 -28.36 -11.60
C SER A 581 9.84 -26.91 -11.69
N ALA A 582 9.13 -26.58 -12.77
CA ALA A 582 8.48 -25.30 -12.96
C ALA A 582 7.02 -25.55 -13.35
N GLY A 583 6.12 -24.65 -12.95
CA GLY A 583 4.69 -24.78 -13.20
C GLY A 583 3.98 -25.80 -12.30
N SER A 584 4.67 -26.41 -11.33
CA SER A 584 4.05 -27.29 -10.35
C SER A 584 3.82 -26.59 -9.02
N GLU A 585 2.65 -26.00 -8.89
CA GLU A 585 2.26 -25.24 -7.70
C GLU A 585 0.82 -25.59 -7.31
N SER A 586 0.53 -25.58 -6.01
CA SER A 586 -0.81 -25.90 -5.47
C SER A 586 -1.69 -24.65 -5.28
N GLN A 587 -1.28 -23.51 -5.84
CA GLN A 587 -1.91 -22.22 -5.58
C GLN A 587 -3.39 -22.19 -6.04
N PRO A 588 -4.30 -21.58 -5.25
CA PRO A 588 -5.73 -21.54 -5.55
C PRO A 588 -6.10 -20.85 -6.88
N ALA A 589 -5.27 -19.92 -7.38
CA ALA A 589 -5.53 -19.20 -8.62
C ALA A 589 -5.39 -20.07 -9.89
N LEU A 590 -4.55 -21.10 -9.82
CA LEU A 590 -4.06 -21.80 -11.02
C LEU A 590 -5.13 -22.66 -11.68
N VAL A 591 -4.99 -22.82 -13.00
CA VAL A 591 -5.83 -23.71 -13.83
C VAL A 591 -5.58 -25.17 -13.47
N ILE A 592 -4.31 -25.51 -13.30
CA ILE A 592 -3.85 -26.80 -12.80
C ILE A 592 -3.16 -26.56 -11.47
N ARG A 593 -3.55 -27.33 -10.47
CA ARG A 593 -2.86 -27.34 -9.17
C ARG A 593 -2.08 -28.64 -9.11
N SER A 594 -0.79 -28.60 -8.81
CA SER A 594 -0.01 -29.83 -8.68
C SER A 594 1.03 -29.76 -7.56
N CYS A 595 1.47 -30.92 -7.14
CA CYS A 595 2.62 -31.09 -6.26
C CYS A 595 3.38 -32.36 -6.68
N MET A 596 4.63 -32.50 -6.24
CA MET A 596 5.49 -33.62 -6.60
C MET A 596 6.04 -34.31 -5.34
N GLN A 597 6.18 -35.64 -5.39
CA GLN A 597 6.75 -36.48 -4.34
C GLN A 597 7.45 -37.70 -4.95
N GLY A 598 8.20 -38.45 -4.15
CA GLY A 598 8.67 -39.79 -4.57
C GLY A 598 7.53 -40.82 -4.55
N HIS A 599 7.69 -41.92 -5.26
CA HIS A 599 6.83 -43.09 -5.10
C HIS A 599 7.46 -44.08 -4.11
N GLU A 600 6.64 -44.78 -3.32
CA GLU A 600 7.13 -45.73 -2.34
C GLU A 600 7.86 -46.90 -3.03
N GLY A 601 9.16 -47.06 -2.74
CA GLY A 601 9.95 -48.21 -3.18
C GLY A 601 10.48 -48.15 -4.63
N ASP A 602 10.19 -47.09 -5.38
CA ASP A 602 10.55 -46.95 -6.80
C ASP A 602 11.29 -45.64 -7.11
N ASP A 603 12.11 -45.64 -8.16
CA ASP A 603 12.84 -44.46 -8.67
C ASP A 603 11.95 -43.53 -9.52
N VAL A 604 10.72 -43.31 -9.07
CA VAL A 604 9.63 -42.65 -9.79
C VAL A 604 9.24 -41.34 -9.12
N LEU A 605 9.12 -40.29 -9.92
CA LEU A 605 8.57 -39.01 -9.47
C LEU A 605 7.05 -39.04 -9.66
N ASP A 606 6.30 -39.05 -8.55
CA ASP A 606 4.85 -38.99 -8.55
C ASP A 606 4.40 -37.52 -8.56
N VAL A 607 3.70 -37.12 -9.62
CA VAL A 607 3.13 -35.77 -9.76
C VAL A 607 1.63 -35.86 -9.57
N GLN A 608 1.15 -35.35 -8.44
CA GLN A 608 -0.27 -35.26 -8.09
C GLN A 608 -0.84 -33.97 -8.70
N ILE A 609 -1.93 -34.09 -9.43
CA ILE A 609 -2.51 -33.05 -10.27
C ILE A 609 -4.00 -32.89 -9.92
N VAL A 610 -4.49 -31.66 -9.86
CA VAL A 610 -5.91 -31.35 -9.79
C VAL A 610 -6.26 -30.40 -10.92
N ASN A 611 -7.22 -30.82 -11.73
CA ASN A 611 -7.85 -29.95 -12.71
C ASN A 611 -8.78 -28.97 -11.96
N ASN A 612 -8.37 -27.71 -11.84
CA ASN A 612 -9.12 -26.69 -11.13
C ASN A 612 -10.14 -25.95 -12.03
N ARG A 613 -10.56 -26.59 -13.12
CA ARG A 613 -11.52 -26.05 -14.09
C ARG A 613 -12.69 -27.01 -14.34
N PRO A 614 -13.85 -26.49 -14.74
CA PRO A 614 -15.05 -27.28 -14.95
C PRO A 614 -15.03 -28.04 -16.29
N TYR A 615 -13.88 -28.13 -16.96
CA TYR A 615 -13.74 -28.74 -18.28
C TYR A 615 -12.52 -29.65 -18.36
N GLY A 616 -12.61 -30.66 -19.23
CA GLY A 616 -11.58 -31.68 -19.37
C GLY A 616 -10.33 -31.13 -20.06
N MET A 617 -9.17 -31.65 -19.65
CA MET A 617 -7.88 -31.31 -20.25
C MET A 617 -7.06 -32.57 -20.53
N VAL A 618 -6.00 -32.43 -21.31
CA VAL A 618 -5.03 -33.51 -21.58
C VAL A 618 -3.65 -33.06 -21.12
N LEU A 619 -3.02 -33.87 -20.27
CA LEU A 619 -1.60 -33.83 -19.98
C LEU A 619 -0.87 -34.64 -21.06
N TYR A 620 -0.08 -34.01 -21.92
CA TYR A 620 0.70 -34.74 -22.91
C TYR A 620 2.05 -35.15 -22.32
N TYR A 621 2.49 -36.38 -22.62
CA TYR A 621 3.76 -36.89 -22.11
C TYR A 621 4.98 -36.42 -22.92
N ASN A 622 4.76 -35.94 -24.15
CA ASN A 622 5.80 -35.37 -25.02
C ASN A 622 7.09 -36.22 -25.12
N GLY A 623 6.94 -37.54 -25.18
CA GLY A 623 8.05 -38.50 -25.28
C GLY A 623 8.68 -38.92 -23.94
N ALA A 624 8.28 -38.31 -22.82
CA ALA A 624 8.73 -38.75 -21.50
C ALA A 624 8.24 -40.17 -21.18
N GLN A 625 9.08 -40.93 -20.48
CA GLN A 625 8.70 -42.26 -20.00
C GLN A 625 7.83 -42.12 -18.75
N VAL A 626 6.56 -42.49 -18.88
CA VAL A 626 5.58 -42.49 -17.80
C VAL A 626 5.29 -43.94 -17.40
N GLN A 627 5.49 -44.26 -16.12
CA GLN A 627 5.24 -45.60 -15.59
C GLN A 627 3.75 -45.84 -15.34
N TYR A 628 3.05 -44.84 -14.82
CA TYR A 628 1.61 -44.89 -14.61
C TYR A 628 1.00 -43.51 -14.78
N GLY A 629 -0.28 -43.49 -15.13
CA GLY A 629 -1.12 -42.31 -15.10
C GLY A 629 -2.53 -42.74 -14.72
N TRP A 630 -3.13 -42.06 -13.74
CA TRP A 630 -4.51 -42.31 -13.35
C TRP A 630 -5.23 -40.99 -13.09
N HIS A 631 -6.54 -40.99 -13.26
CA HIS A 631 -7.40 -39.89 -12.82
C HIS A 631 -8.56 -40.45 -12.00
N GLU A 632 -9.23 -39.57 -11.25
CA GLU A 632 -10.35 -39.94 -10.39
C GLU A 632 -11.46 -40.66 -11.18
N GLU A 633 -12.04 -41.69 -10.55
CA GLU A 633 -13.12 -42.46 -11.16
C GLU A 633 -14.40 -41.62 -11.33
N PRO A 634 -15.18 -41.85 -12.39
CA PRO A 634 -16.42 -41.13 -12.62
C PRO A 634 -17.46 -41.46 -11.53
N LYS A 635 -18.10 -40.45 -10.96
CA LYS A 635 -19.16 -40.57 -9.94
C LYS A 635 -20.54 -40.75 -10.58
N SER A 636 -20.69 -40.36 -11.84
CA SER A 636 -21.95 -40.46 -12.59
C SER A 636 -21.76 -41.02 -14.00
N LEU A 637 -22.86 -41.43 -14.65
CA LEU A 637 -22.78 -42.01 -15.98
C LEU A 637 -22.35 -40.98 -17.02
N SER A 638 -22.79 -39.72 -16.88
CA SER A 638 -22.31 -38.62 -17.73
C SER A 638 -20.80 -38.43 -17.59
N GLU A 639 -20.26 -38.51 -16.37
CA GLU A 639 -18.81 -38.48 -16.13
C GLU A 639 -18.11 -39.70 -16.72
N ALA A 640 -18.70 -40.89 -16.65
CA ALA A 640 -18.12 -42.10 -17.25
C ALA A 640 -18.05 -41.98 -18.78
N PHE A 641 -19.09 -41.43 -19.42
CA PHE A 641 -19.06 -41.15 -20.85
C PHE A 641 -17.97 -40.14 -21.22
N ARG A 642 -17.85 -39.07 -20.42
CA ARG A 642 -16.84 -38.04 -20.60
C ARG A 642 -15.43 -38.61 -20.45
N ASN A 643 -15.17 -39.34 -19.37
CA ASN A 643 -13.87 -39.92 -19.07
C ASN A 643 -13.45 -40.94 -20.13
N ALA A 644 -14.37 -41.80 -20.59
CA ALA A 644 -14.07 -42.76 -21.65
C ALA A 644 -13.66 -42.10 -22.99
N ILE A 645 -14.25 -40.94 -23.34
CA ILE A 645 -13.81 -40.15 -24.51
C ILE A 645 -12.41 -39.60 -24.28
N GLY A 646 -12.21 -38.97 -23.13
CA GLY A 646 -10.93 -38.40 -22.72
C GLY A 646 -9.81 -39.42 -22.79
N ASP A 647 -9.98 -40.54 -22.09
CA ASP A 647 -9.05 -41.67 -22.05
C ASP A 647 -8.73 -42.21 -23.43
N TRP A 648 -9.77 -42.40 -24.25
CA TRP A 648 -9.57 -42.90 -25.60
C TRP A 648 -8.70 -41.95 -26.43
N SER A 649 -8.89 -40.64 -26.29
CA SER A 649 -8.15 -39.64 -27.05
C SER A 649 -6.67 -39.56 -26.69
N VAL A 650 -6.29 -40.04 -25.50
CA VAL A 650 -4.93 -39.91 -24.97
C VAL A 650 -4.15 -41.22 -24.85
N ARG A 651 -4.76 -42.38 -25.21
CA ARG A 651 -4.24 -43.75 -24.93
C ARG A 651 -2.75 -44.00 -25.15
N ASN A 652 -2.08 -43.22 -26.00
CA ASN A 652 -0.64 -43.36 -26.28
C ASN A 652 0.16 -42.06 -26.17
N VAL A 653 -0.47 -40.95 -25.82
CA VAL A 653 0.15 -39.61 -25.90
C VAL A 653 0.06 -38.81 -24.61
N GLY A 654 -0.75 -39.24 -23.64
CA GLY A 654 -0.98 -38.47 -22.43
C GLY A 654 -1.94 -39.09 -21.42
N LEU A 655 -2.34 -38.26 -20.45
CA LEU A 655 -3.33 -38.53 -19.42
C LEU A 655 -4.50 -37.55 -19.56
N TYR A 656 -5.72 -38.07 -19.50
CA TYR A 656 -6.92 -37.23 -19.47
C TYR A 656 -7.11 -36.71 -18.05
N LEU A 657 -7.41 -35.42 -17.91
CA LEU A 657 -7.66 -34.75 -16.65
C LEU A 657 -9.13 -34.35 -16.60
N PRO A 658 -10.01 -35.12 -15.91
CA PRO A 658 -11.42 -34.80 -15.83
C PRO A 658 -11.67 -33.46 -15.13
N PRO A 659 -12.77 -32.76 -15.46
CA PRO A 659 -13.23 -31.57 -14.76
C PRO A 659 -13.25 -31.71 -13.25
N LEU A 660 -12.66 -30.74 -12.53
CA LEU A 660 -12.72 -30.65 -11.07
C LEU A 660 -12.27 -31.92 -10.33
N SER A 661 -11.40 -32.71 -10.96
CA SER A 661 -10.96 -34.02 -10.47
C SER A 661 -9.46 -34.08 -10.25
N ARG A 662 -9.07 -35.05 -9.41
CA ARG A 662 -7.67 -35.39 -9.16
C ARG A 662 -7.13 -36.36 -10.20
N ALA A 663 -5.82 -36.31 -10.41
CA ALA A 663 -5.07 -37.22 -11.25
C ALA A 663 -3.64 -37.33 -10.71
N ALA A 664 -2.92 -38.37 -11.12
CA ALA A 664 -1.49 -38.46 -10.87
C ALA A 664 -0.77 -39.11 -12.04
N VAL A 665 0.51 -38.75 -12.19
CA VAL A 665 1.41 -39.33 -13.19
C VAL A 665 2.75 -39.68 -12.55
N GLY A 666 3.18 -40.93 -12.73
CA GLY A 666 4.47 -41.42 -12.29
C GLY A 666 5.49 -41.31 -13.41
N ILE A 667 6.45 -40.39 -13.27
CA ILE A 667 7.50 -40.13 -14.27
C ILE A 667 8.72 -41.00 -13.93
N ALA A 668 9.16 -41.80 -14.90
CA ALA A 668 10.37 -42.61 -14.76
C ALA A 668 11.63 -41.73 -14.77
N HIS A 669 12.73 -42.32 -14.33
CA HIS A 669 14.06 -41.72 -14.37
C HIS A 669 14.34 -41.04 -15.72
N LEU A 670 14.66 -39.74 -15.69
CA LEU A 670 15.08 -38.95 -16.84
C LEU A 670 16.61 -38.91 -16.94
N ASP A 671 17.17 -39.04 -18.14
CA ASP A 671 18.62 -39.00 -18.31
C ASP A 671 19.21 -37.69 -17.73
N PRO A 672 20.41 -37.74 -17.12
CA PRO A 672 21.03 -36.59 -16.49
C PRO A 672 21.07 -35.35 -17.40
N GLY A 673 20.62 -34.21 -16.86
CA GLY A 673 20.58 -32.93 -17.56
C GLY A 673 19.47 -32.75 -18.60
N GLN A 674 18.59 -33.73 -18.78
CA GLN A 674 17.38 -33.55 -19.59
C GLN A 674 16.28 -32.81 -18.82
N GLY A 675 15.57 -31.94 -19.53
CA GLY A 675 14.31 -31.34 -19.09
C GLY A 675 13.17 -31.86 -19.97
N HIS A 676 12.09 -32.33 -19.35
CA HIS A 676 10.89 -32.75 -20.07
C HIS A 676 9.70 -31.88 -19.70
N GLU A 677 9.04 -31.36 -20.72
CA GLU A 677 7.82 -30.55 -20.60
C GLU A 677 6.58 -31.44 -20.74
N PHE A 678 5.64 -31.27 -19.82
CA PHE A 678 4.35 -31.95 -19.79
C PHE A 678 3.22 -30.93 -20.01
N PRO A 679 2.90 -30.58 -21.26
CA PRO A 679 1.92 -29.55 -21.53
C PRO A 679 0.51 -30.04 -21.17
N ILE A 680 -0.27 -29.20 -20.48
CA ILE A 680 -1.67 -29.48 -20.16
C ILE A 680 -2.57 -28.54 -20.95
N LEU A 681 -3.34 -29.11 -21.89
CA LEU A 681 -4.15 -28.32 -22.82
C LEU A 681 -5.52 -28.98 -23.07
N PRO A 682 -6.58 -28.19 -23.29
CA PRO A 682 -7.82 -28.72 -23.82
C PRO A 682 -7.62 -29.21 -25.27
N SER A 683 -8.19 -30.36 -25.60
CA SER A 683 -8.23 -30.93 -26.95
C SER A 683 -9.65 -30.94 -27.53
N SER A 684 -9.77 -31.12 -28.85
CA SER A 684 -11.07 -31.32 -29.50
C SER A 684 -11.87 -32.48 -28.88
N ALA A 685 -11.16 -33.52 -28.43
CA ALA A 685 -11.77 -34.66 -27.77
C ALA A 685 -12.32 -34.28 -26.38
N THR A 686 -11.56 -33.55 -25.56
CA THR A 686 -12.03 -33.10 -24.25
C THR A 686 -13.23 -32.15 -24.36
N MET A 687 -13.22 -31.22 -25.31
CA MET A 687 -14.38 -30.35 -25.57
C MET A 687 -15.61 -31.14 -26.04
N THR A 688 -15.40 -32.20 -26.83
CA THR A 688 -16.49 -33.10 -27.25
C THR A 688 -17.02 -33.90 -26.06
N ALA A 689 -16.13 -34.33 -25.16
CA ALA A 689 -16.48 -35.03 -23.93
C ALA A 689 -17.30 -34.14 -22.99
N ASP A 690 -16.89 -32.89 -22.80
CA ASP A 690 -17.61 -31.90 -21.97
C ASP A 690 -18.95 -31.51 -22.60
N LEU A 691 -19.01 -31.37 -23.93
CA LEU A 691 -20.29 -31.16 -24.60
C LEU A 691 -21.22 -32.35 -24.38
N LEU A 692 -20.71 -33.57 -24.52
CA LEU A 692 -21.52 -34.77 -24.28
C LEU A 692 -22.02 -34.79 -22.84
N ALA A 693 -21.16 -34.48 -21.86
CA ALA A 693 -21.53 -34.33 -20.46
C ALA A 693 -22.68 -33.31 -20.32
N ILE A 694 -22.54 -32.07 -20.81
CA ILE A 694 -23.58 -31.03 -20.73
C ILE A 694 -24.91 -31.47 -21.37
N VAL A 695 -24.85 -32.19 -22.49
CA VAL A 695 -26.04 -32.70 -23.18
C VAL A 695 -26.70 -33.84 -22.40
N THR A 696 -25.93 -34.60 -21.63
CA THR A 696 -26.39 -35.77 -20.88
C THR A 696 -26.77 -35.48 -19.42
N ASP A 697 -26.17 -34.44 -18.82
CA ASP A 697 -26.17 -34.05 -17.40
C ASP A 697 -27.58 -33.92 -16.80
N HIS A 698 -28.56 -33.43 -17.56
CA HIS A 698 -29.94 -33.29 -17.07
C HIS A 698 -30.73 -34.61 -16.98
N GLY A 699 -30.11 -35.72 -16.56
CA GLY A 699 -30.83 -36.95 -16.19
C GLY A 699 -30.10 -38.25 -16.49
N LEU A 700 -28.78 -38.26 -16.44
CA LEU A 700 -27.95 -39.48 -16.39
C LEU A 700 -27.06 -39.48 -15.13
N ASP A 701 -27.47 -38.79 -14.06
CA ASP A 701 -26.84 -38.81 -12.72
C ASP A 701 -27.05 -40.15 -11.97
N LEU A 702 -27.10 -41.24 -12.71
CA LEU A 702 -27.14 -42.56 -12.11
C LEU A 702 -25.75 -42.84 -11.52
N PRO A 703 -25.66 -43.30 -10.27
CA PRO A 703 -24.40 -43.71 -9.68
C PRO A 703 -23.81 -44.82 -10.55
N VAL A 704 -22.57 -44.64 -10.98
CA VAL A 704 -21.86 -45.61 -11.82
C VAL A 704 -21.20 -46.63 -10.90
N ASN A 705 -21.41 -47.90 -11.20
CA ASN A 705 -20.58 -48.97 -10.67
C ASN A 705 -19.53 -49.39 -11.72
N MET A 706 -18.56 -50.20 -11.30
CA MET A 706 -17.47 -50.67 -12.16
C MET A 706 -17.96 -51.34 -13.46
N ALA A 707 -19.13 -52.00 -13.43
CA ALA A 707 -19.72 -52.63 -14.62
C ALA A 707 -20.26 -51.61 -15.62
N ALA A 708 -20.91 -50.53 -15.16
CA ALA A 708 -21.35 -49.44 -16.02
C ALA A 708 -20.17 -48.67 -16.63
N ASN A 709 -19.08 -48.46 -15.88
CA ASN A 709 -17.87 -47.83 -16.41
C ASN A 709 -17.23 -48.70 -17.52
N LYS A 710 -17.09 -50.02 -17.27
CA LYS A 710 -16.62 -50.98 -18.27
C LYS A 710 -17.50 -51.01 -19.52
N TRP A 711 -18.82 -51.00 -19.34
CA TRP A 711 -19.78 -50.98 -20.44
C TRP A 711 -19.60 -49.73 -21.32
N VAL A 712 -19.48 -48.55 -20.71
CA VAL A 712 -19.25 -47.30 -21.44
C VAL A 712 -17.94 -47.38 -22.23
N ALA A 713 -16.86 -47.87 -21.61
CA ALA A 713 -15.56 -48.01 -22.29
C ALA A 713 -15.62 -48.97 -23.50
N ASP A 714 -16.28 -50.12 -23.36
CA ASP A 714 -16.44 -51.12 -24.42
C ASP A 714 -17.32 -50.58 -25.57
N MET A 715 -18.39 -49.86 -25.22
CA MET A 715 -19.26 -49.18 -26.17
C MET A 715 -18.52 -48.07 -26.95
N PHE A 716 -17.66 -47.30 -26.27
CA PHE A 716 -16.84 -46.28 -26.93
C PHE A 716 -15.82 -46.86 -27.88
N ALA A 717 -15.17 -47.96 -27.52
CA ALA A 717 -14.26 -48.65 -28.42
C ALA A 717 -14.94 -49.05 -29.75
N GLN A 718 -16.22 -49.43 -29.69
CA GLN A 718 -17.02 -49.74 -30.88
C GLN A 718 -17.43 -48.48 -31.68
N ALA A 719 -17.77 -47.38 -30.99
CA ALA A 719 -18.17 -46.13 -31.63
C ALA A 719 -16.99 -45.38 -32.28
N ALA A 720 -15.82 -45.43 -31.64
CA ALA A 720 -14.62 -44.73 -32.07
C ALA A 720 -14.02 -45.31 -33.38
N ALA A 721 -14.33 -46.57 -33.72
CA ALA A 721 -13.89 -47.23 -34.95
C ALA A 721 -14.55 -46.68 -36.25
N LYS A 722 -15.42 -45.67 -36.16
CA LYS A 722 -16.16 -45.09 -37.30
C LYS A 722 -15.95 -43.56 -37.39
N ASP A 723 -17.03 -42.79 -37.51
CA ASP A 723 -17.03 -41.36 -37.83
C ASP A 723 -16.39 -40.46 -36.75
N CYS A 724 -16.08 -41.01 -35.57
CA CYS A 724 -15.45 -40.28 -34.47
C CYS A 724 -13.92 -40.20 -34.57
N ALA A 725 -13.26 -41.09 -35.32
CA ALA A 725 -11.80 -41.24 -35.30
C ALA A 725 -11.05 -39.93 -35.62
N LYS A 726 -11.57 -39.12 -36.55
CA LYS A 726 -10.93 -37.85 -36.97
C LYS A 726 -10.95 -36.78 -35.88
N ILE A 727 -11.99 -36.74 -35.04
CA ILE A 727 -12.20 -35.71 -34.01
C ILE A 727 -11.47 -36.11 -32.73
N LEU A 728 -11.55 -37.39 -32.42
CA LEU A 728 -10.95 -37.96 -31.22
C LEU A 728 -9.43 -38.14 -31.38
N GLY A 729 -8.93 -38.29 -32.61
CA GLY A 729 -7.49 -38.26 -32.93
C GLY A 729 -6.96 -36.86 -33.26
N GLY A 730 -7.76 -35.81 -33.07
CA GLY A 730 -7.33 -34.43 -33.31
C GLY A 730 -6.13 -34.03 -32.45
N THR A 731 -5.20 -33.29 -33.05
CA THR A 731 -4.00 -32.78 -32.36
C THR A 731 -4.37 -31.84 -31.21
N ALA A 732 -3.48 -31.73 -30.22
CA ALA A 732 -3.54 -30.69 -29.19
C ALA A 732 -3.83 -29.33 -29.85
N ALA A 733 -4.76 -28.55 -29.29
CA ALA A 733 -4.86 -27.15 -29.70
C ALA A 733 -3.53 -26.48 -29.33
N ALA A 734 -2.96 -25.65 -30.22
CA ALA A 734 -1.70 -24.95 -29.98
C ALA A 734 -1.78 -23.87 -28.87
N GLY A 735 -2.87 -23.87 -28.09
CA GLY A 735 -3.21 -22.91 -27.05
C GLY A 735 -4.68 -23.06 -26.63
N VAL A 736 -5.15 -22.16 -25.77
CA VAL A 736 -6.56 -22.11 -25.38
C VAL A 736 -7.41 -21.83 -26.63
N PRO A 737 -8.38 -22.70 -26.98
CA PRO A 737 -9.12 -22.59 -28.22
C PRO A 737 -10.02 -21.37 -28.17
N ASP A 738 -9.94 -20.53 -29.20
CA ASP A 738 -10.82 -19.39 -29.33
C ASP A 738 -12.26 -19.86 -29.61
N ARG A 739 -13.20 -18.91 -29.51
CA ARG A 739 -14.62 -19.19 -29.73
C ARG A 739 -14.90 -19.79 -31.13
N SER A 740 -14.10 -19.42 -32.13
CA SER A 740 -14.27 -19.91 -33.50
C SER A 740 -13.82 -21.38 -33.63
N THR A 741 -12.72 -21.76 -33.00
CA THR A 741 -12.23 -23.13 -32.92
C THR A 741 -13.23 -24.02 -32.21
N ILE A 742 -13.76 -23.57 -31.07
CA ILE A 742 -14.83 -24.29 -30.36
C ILE A 742 -16.04 -24.48 -31.28
N TYR A 743 -16.47 -23.43 -31.97
CA TYR A 743 -17.59 -23.53 -32.90
C TYR A 743 -17.33 -24.57 -34.00
N ASN A 744 -16.17 -24.53 -34.64
CA ASN A 744 -15.80 -25.42 -35.73
C ASN A 744 -15.72 -26.88 -35.28
N VAL A 745 -15.10 -27.16 -34.13
CA VAL A 745 -15.06 -28.52 -33.55
C VAL A 745 -16.48 -29.08 -33.34
N LEU A 746 -17.39 -28.23 -32.86
CA LEU A 746 -18.76 -28.64 -32.57
C LEU A 746 -19.61 -28.82 -33.83
N THR A 747 -19.41 -28.00 -34.87
CA THR A 747 -20.23 -28.01 -36.10
C THR A 747 -19.71 -28.93 -37.19
N GLU A 748 -18.39 -29.06 -37.36
CA GLU A 748 -17.80 -29.78 -38.50
C GLU A 748 -17.63 -31.29 -38.25
N GLY A 749 -17.86 -31.75 -37.02
CA GLY A 749 -17.86 -33.18 -36.74
C GLY A 749 -18.35 -33.59 -35.36
N GLY A 750 -18.19 -32.76 -34.32
CA GLY A 750 -18.49 -33.16 -32.93
C GLY A 750 -19.92 -33.66 -32.77
N ALA A 751 -20.87 -32.99 -33.42
CA ALA A 751 -22.26 -33.40 -33.48
C ALA A 751 -22.50 -34.80 -34.09
N GLN A 752 -21.79 -35.14 -35.18
CA GLN A 752 -21.93 -36.46 -35.82
C GLN A 752 -21.29 -37.55 -34.98
N CYS A 753 -20.15 -37.26 -34.35
CA CYS A 753 -19.50 -38.18 -33.42
C CYS A 753 -20.39 -38.46 -32.20
N ILE A 754 -20.90 -37.41 -31.54
CA ILE A 754 -21.85 -37.54 -30.41
C ILE A 754 -23.08 -38.36 -30.82
N LYS A 755 -23.63 -38.11 -32.02
CA LYS A 755 -24.74 -38.89 -32.55
C LYS A 755 -24.36 -40.36 -32.73
N GLY A 756 -23.18 -40.65 -33.28
CA GLY A 756 -22.65 -41.99 -33.46
C GLY A 756 -22.51 -42.73 -32.13
N ILE A 757 -21.88 -42.09 -31.14
CA ILE A 757 -21.71 -42.59 -29.77
C ILE A 757 -23.06 -42.96 -29.16
N LEU A 758 -24.02 -42.02 -29.15
CA LEU A 758 -25.33 -42.27 -28.56
C LEU A 758 -26.12 -43.34 -29.33
N THR A 759 -25.94 -43.45 -30.65
CA THR A 759 -26.57 -44.50 -31.45
C THR A 759 -26.02 -45.88 -31.13
N VAL A 760 -24.70 -46.01 -30.95
CA VAL A 760 -24.06 -47.25 -30.50
C VAL A 760 -24.50 -47.58 -29.08
N ALA A 761 -24.51 -46.60 -28.18
CA ALA A 761 -25.02 -46.74 -26.82
C ALA A 761 -26.44 -47.32 -26.82
N ALA A 762 -27.38 -46.70 -27.54
CA ALA A 762 -28.74 -47.18 -27.61
C ALA A 762 -28.85 -48.60 -28.19
N ARG A 763 -28.05 -48.93 -29.20
CA ARG A 763 -28.03 -50.28 -29.78
C ARG A 763 -27.52 -51.31 -28.78
N ASP A 764 -26.45 -50.99 -28.08
CA ASP A 764 -25.78 -51.91 -27.15
C ASP A 764 -26.63 -52.13 -25.89
N VAL A 765 -27.25 -51.07 -25.33
CA VAL A 765 -28.23 -51.23 -24.24
C VAL A 765 -29.42 -52.10 -24.67
N MET A 766 -29.89 -51.97 -25.93
CA MET A 766 -30.95 -52.83 -26.47
C MET A 766 -30.51 -54.30 -26.63
N ALA A 767 -29.22 -54.56 -26.83
CA ALA A 767 -28.67 -55.91 -26.97
C ALA A 767 -28.31 -56.54 -25.62
N SER A 768 -27.91 -55.73 -24.64
CA SER A 768 -27.55 -56.16 -23.28
C SER A 768 -28.78 -56.30 -22.38
N THR A 769 -29.71 -57.20 -22.72
CA THR A 769 -30.93 -57.48 -21.92
C THR A 769 -30.67 -58.12 -20.54
N GLY A 770 -29.42 -58.18 -20.07
CA GLY A 770 -29.02 -58.86 -18.84
C GLY A 770 -28.84 -57.99 -17.58
N GLY A 771 -28.94 -56.66 -17.64
CA GLY A 771 -28.66 -55.84 -16.44
C GLY A 771 -28.99 -54.35 -16.48
N ILE A 772 -29.39 -53.78 -17.62
CA ILE A 772 -29.78 -52.36 -17.72
C ILE A 772 -31.31 -52.26 -17.86
N VAL A 773 -31.94 -51.41 -17.06
CA VAL A 773 -33.40 -51.35 -16.94
C VAL A 773 -33.99 -50.78 -18.24
N ASN A 774 -35.11 -51.35 -18.72
CA ASN A 774 -35.83 -50.89 -19.92
C ASN A 774 -36.15 -49.37 -19.95
N TYR A 775 -36.15 -48.72 -18.77
CA TYR A 775 -36.31 -47.28 -18.62
C TYR A 775 -35.11 -46.48 -19.17
N ASP A 776 -33.89 -46.98 -18.99
CA ASP A 776 -32.65 -46.33 -19.43
C ASP A 776 -32.58 -46.27 -20.96
N VAL A 777 -33.03 -47.32 -21.64
CA VAL A 777 -33.16 -47.37 -23.11
C VAL A 777 -34.09 -46.27 -23.64
N VAL A 778 -35.25 -46.08 -22.98
CA VAL A 778 -36.26 -45.08 -23.40
C VAL A 778 -35.78 -43.66 -23.11
N SER A 779 -35.13 -43.44 -21.95
CA SER A 779 -34.51 -42.16 -21.59
C SER A 779 -33.40 -41.80 -22.58
N LEU A 780 -32.52 -42.75 -22.88
CA LEU A 780 -31.43 -42.58 -23.83
C LEU A 780 -31.95 -42.29 -25.25
N SER A 781 -32.99 -43.00 -25.70
CA SER A 781 -33.64 -42.75 -27.00
C SER A 781 -34.30 -41.36 -27.09
N LYS A 782 -34.97 -40.90 -26.03
CA LYS A 782 -35.57 -39.56 -25.97
C LYS A 782 -34.48 -38.48 -25.99
N LYS A 783 -33.37 -38.72 -25.29
CA LYS A 783 -32.21 -37.82 -25.28
C LYS A 783 -31.50 -37.79 -26.62
N ILE A 784 -31.33 -38.91 -27.33
CA ILE A 784 -30.84 -38.95 -28.70
C ILE A 784 -31.65 -38.01 -29.60
N LYS A 785 -32.98 -38.09 -29.54
CA LYS A 785 -33.86 -37.19 -30.32
C LYS A 785 -33.72 -35.72 -29.91
N LEU A 786 -33.49 -35.45 -28.61
CA LEU A 786 -33.27 -34.10 -28.11
C LEU A 786 -31.91 -33.54 -28.55
N THR A 787 -30.86 -34.35 -28.50
CA THR A 787 -29.52 -34.04 -29.03
C THR A 787 -29.59 -33.80 -30.54
N GLU A 788 -30.29 -34.65 -31.30
CA GLU A 788 -30.55 -34.42 -32.73
C GLU A 788 -31.30 -33.11 -32.98
N GLY A 789 -32.22 -32.73 -32.08
CA GLY A 789 -32.93 -31.44 -32.13
C GLY A 789 -32.05 -30.24 -31.80
N LEU A 790 -31.10 -30.38 -30.86
CA LEU A 790 -30.12 -29.35 -30.51
C LEU A 790 -29.08 -29.17 -31.61
N VAL A 791 -28.67 -30.26 -32.26
CA VAL A 791 -27.73 -30.29 -33.39
C VAL A 791 -28.30 -29.66 -34.66
N LYS A 792 -29.63 -29.62 -34.83
CA LYS A 792 -30.27 -28.94 -35.97
C LYS A 792 -30.17 -27.41 -35.83
N ALA A 793 -29.20 -26.82 -36.55
CA ALA A 793 -28.90 -25.42 -36.93
C ALA A 793 -29.41 -24.21 -36.10
N THR A 794 -30.62 -24.24 -35.55
CA THR A 794 -31.30 -23.08 -34.95
C THR A 794 -31.05 -22.82 -33.46
N ARG A 795 -30.38 -23.73 -32.73
CA ARG A 795 -30.12 -23.59 -31.28
C ARG A 795 -28.65 -23.57 -30.86
N TRP A 796 -27.73 -23.64 -31.81
CA TRP A 796 -26.28 -23.63 -31.55
C TRP A 796 -25.81 -22.40 -30.78
N GLY A 797 -26.38 -21.22 -31.03
CA GLY A 797 -26.02 -20.01 -30.26
C GLY A 797 -26.32 -20.11 -28.75
N GLU A 798 -27.35 -20.89 -28.35
CA GLU A 798 -27.67 -21.11 -26.94
C GLU A 798 -26.68 -22.09 -26.29
N LEU A 799 -26.27 -23.12 -27.03
CA LEU A 799 -25.27 -24.08 -26.61
C LEU A 799 -23.87 -23.43 -26.51
N VAL A 800 -23.46 -22.64 -27.51
CA VAL A 800 -22.20 -21.89 -27.51
C VAL A 800 -22.16 -20.88 -26.36
N ASN A 801 -23.28 -20.23 -26.04
CA ASN A 801 -23.35 -19.34 -24.88
C ASN A 801 -23.29 -20.11 -23.55
N LYS A 802 -23.94 -21.28 -23.46
CA LYS A 802 -23.80 -22.15 -22.28
C LYS A 802 -22.37 -22.65 -22.12
N LEU A 803 -21.72 -23.06 -23.21
CA LEU A 803 -20.32 -23.48 -23.24
C LEU A 803 -19.39 -22.31 -22.89
N GLY A 804 -19.59 -21.13 -23.46
CA GLY A 804 -18.79 -19.94 -23.12
C GLY A 804 -18.91 -19.52 -21.65
N ASN A 805 -20.10 -19.67 -21.05
CA ASN A 805 -20.31 -19.46 -19.61
C ASN A 805 -19.78 -20.62 -18.76
N PHE A 806 -19.75 -21.83 -19.31
CA PHE A 806 -19.26 -23.03 -18.63
C PHE A 806 -17.74 -23.01 -18.56
N PHE A 807 -17.07 -22.62 -19.65
CA PHE A 807 -15.65 -22.88 -19.80
C PHE A 807 -14.71 -21.84 -19.19
N ASP A 808 -15.13 -20.65 -18.76
CA ASP A 808 -14.20 -19.57 -18.32
C ASP A 808 -13.03 -19.27 -19.30
N PHE A 809 -13.06 -19.84 -20.53
CA PHE A 809 -11.95 -19.80 -21.50
C PHE A 809 -11.51 -18.39 -21.85
N ILE A 810 -12.40 -17.40 -21.77
CA ILE A 810 -12.02 -16.00 -22.03
C ILE A 810 -11.08 -15.49 -20.94
N VAL A 811 -11.33 -15.85 -19.69
CA VAL A 811 -10.47 -15.50 -18.55
C VAL A 811 -9.16 -16.27 -18.68
N ASP A 812 -9.23 -17.59 -18.89
CA ASP A 812 -8.04 -18.44 -18.98
C ASP A 812 -7.19 -18.15 -20.24
N ALA A 813 -7.79 -17.78 -21.38
CA ALA A 813 -7.06 -17.36 -22.59
C ALA A 813 -6.37 -16.02 -22.40
N ASN A 814 -7.00 -15.07 -21.70
CA ASN A 814 -6.34 -13.80 -21.38
C ASN A 814 -5.16 -14.03 -20.44
N VAL A 815 -5.29 -14.88 -19.43
CA VAL A 815 -4.19 -15.25 -18.52
C VAL A 815 -3.06 -15.96 -19.29
N ALA A 816 -3.38 -16.93 -20.17
CA ALA A 816 -2.38 -17.65 -20.96
C ALA A 816 -1.64 -16.75 -21.98
N SER A 817 -2.29 -15.70 -22.49
CA SER A 817 -1.73 -14.80 -23.51
C SER A 817 -0.59 -13.91 -23.00
N TYR A 818 -0.45 -13.73 -21.68
CA TYR A 818 0.60 -12.87 -21.09
C TYR A 818 1.97 -13.55 -20.95
N GLY A 819 2.16 -14.82 -21.37
CA GLY A 819 3.47 -15.46 -21.20
C GLY A 819 3.76 -16.76 -21.96
N ASN A 820 3.13 -17.06 -23.10
CA ASN A 820 3.21 -18.39 -23.74
C ASN A 820 2.92 -19.54 -22.73
N VAL A 821 2.03 -19.29 -21.77
CA VAL A 821 1.80 -20.20 -20.65
C VAL A 821 0.92 -21.34 -21.12
N ILE A 822 1.54 -22.48 -21.39
CA ILE A 822 0.89 -23.77 -21.37
C ILE A 822 0.64 -24.12 -19.90
N PHE A 823 -0.55 -24.59 -19.51
CA PHE A 823 -0.89 -24.92 -18.10
C PHE A 823 -0.12 -26.12 -17.51
N GLY A 824 0.95 -26.56 -18.18
CA GLY A 824 1.74 -27.73 -17.85
C GLY A 824 2.84 -27.45 -16.84
N PHE A 825 3.70 -28.45 -16.66
CA PHE A 825 4.89 -28.36 -15.83
C PHE A 825 6.10 -28.93 -16.57
N THR A 826 7.30 -28.51 -16.15
CA THR A 826 8.56 -29.04 -16.66
C THR A 826 9.33 -29.69 -15.52
N VAL A 827 9.91 -30.87 -15.77
CA VAL A 827 10.75 -31.60 -14.81
C VAL A 827 12.19 -31.63 -15.32
N TRP A 828 13.15 -31.31 -14.46
CA TRP A 828 14.58 -31.39 -14.77
C TRP A 828 15.30 -32.44 -13.94
N ALA A 829 16.13 -33.25 -14.61
CA ALA A 829 17.07 -34.16 -13.96
C ALA A 829 18.33 -33.42 -13.49
N LYS A 830 18.96 -33.92 -12.42
CA LYS A 830 20.28 -33.46 -11.99
C LYS A 830 21.30 -33.73 -13.10
N ASN A 831 22.22 -32.79 -13.31
CA ASN A 831 23.41 -33.08 -14.11
C ASN A 831 24.27 -34.07 -13.32
N GLN A 832 24.76 -35.13 -13.97
CA GLN A 832 25.87 -35.87 -13.40
C GLN A 832 27.09 -34.95 -13.42
N VAL A 833 27.33 -34.28 -12.30
CA VAL A 833 28.64 -33.72 -12.03
C VAL A 833 29.52 -34.96 -11.83
N GLU A 834 30.32 -35.31 -12.84
CA GLU A 834 31.41 -36.26 -12.65
C GLU A 834 32.19 -35.78 -11.42
N ALA A 835 32.09 -36.51 -10.31
CA ALA A 835 32.91 -36.24 -9.15
C ALA A 835 34.36 -36.22 -9.66
N PRO A 836 35.12 -35.12 -9.47
CA PRO A 836 36.49 -35.06 -9.95
C PRO A 836 37.22 -36.28 -9.37
N ALA A 837 37.78 -37.11 -10.25
CA ALA A 837 38.38 -38.38 -9.88
C ALA A 837 39.30 -38.20 -8.68
N THR A 838 38.87 -38.71 -7.52
CA THR A 838 39.64 -38.66 -6.29
C THR A 838 40.90 -39.49 -6.49
N THR A 839 42.04 -38.83 -6.69
CA THR A 839 43.36 -39.47 -6.56
C THR A 839 43.47 -40.09 -5.16
N GLU A 840 43.56 -41.42 -5.11
CA GLU A 840 43.75 -42.19 -3.88
C GLU A 840 44.99 -41.72 -3.09
N PRO A 841 44.91 -41.64 -1.75
CA PRO A 841 46.07 -41.38 -0.91
C PRO A 841 46.85 -42.67 -0.63
N LEU A 842 48.09 -42.74 -1.11
CA LEU A 842 49.10 -43.72 -0.70
C LEU A 842 49.46 -43.51 0.78
N SER A 843 48.99 -44.40 1.64
CA SER A 843 49.43 -44.50 3.04
C SER A 843 50.60 -45.48 3.19
N ARG A 844 51.69 -45.04 3.85
CA ARG A 844 52.48 -45.74 4.91
C ARG A 844 54.00 -45.64 4.73
N ALA A 845 54.66 -44.85 5.58
CA ALA A 845 55.76 -45.28 6.47
C ALA A 845 56.28 -44.12 7.34
N SER A 846 56.46 -44.40 8.63
CA SER A 846 57.07 -43.52 9.64
C SER A 846 58.61 -43.50 9.58
N SER A 847 59.14 -42.38 10.10
CA SER A 847 60.38 -42.22 10.89
C SER A 847 61.63 -41.58 10.24
N THR A 848 62.14 -40.61 11.00
CA THR A 848 63.52 -40.06 11.11
C THR A 848 64.10 -39.18 9.99
N SER A 849 64.11 -37.85 10.25
CA SER A 849 65.26 -36.91 10.42
C SER A 849 66.48 -36.93 9.46
N PRO A 850 67.28 -35.84 9.37
CA PRO A 850 67.23 -34.81 8.32
C PRO A 850 68.53 -34.68 7.49
N SER A 851 68.50 -34.16 6.26
CA SER A 851 69.68 -33.55 5.61
C SER A 851 69.30 -32.69 4.39
N GLU A 852 69.85 -31.47 4.37
CA GLU A 852 70.57 -30.85 3.25
C GLU A 852 69.90 -30.50 1.89
N GLU A 853 70.06 -29.20 1.60
CA GLU A 853 70.54 -28.61 0.34
C GLU A 853 69.66 -28.57 -0.93
N SER A 854 69.38 -27.31 -1.32
CA SER A 854 69.85 -26.71 -2.57
C SER A 854 68.85 -26.46 -3.72
N LEU A 855 68.80 -25.17 -4.06
CA LEU A 855 68.63 -24.55 -5.39
C LEU A 855 67.27 -24.56 -6.12
N ALA A 856 66.77 -23.33 -6.29
CA ALA A 856 65.93 -22.80 -7.38
C ALA A 856 66.50 -23.16 -8.79
N PRO A 857 65.80 -23.00 -9.96
CA PRO A 857 64.88 -21.89 -10.26
C PRO A 857 63.70 -22.10 -11.28
N ALA A 858 62.82 -21.08 -11.30
CA ALA A 858 62.04 -20.46 -12.41
C ALA A 858 61.11 -21.29 -13.32
N PRO A 859 59.86 -20.82 -13.60
CA PRO A 859 59.07 -21.28 -14.73
C PRO A 859 59.14 -20.32 -15.94
N VAL A 860 59.30 -20.94 -17.11
CA VAL A 860 59.22 -20.39 -18.46
C VAL A 860 57.80 -20.66 -19.01
N THR A 861 57.17 -19.57 -19.44
CA THR A 861 56.34 -19.33 -20.65
C THR A 861 55.51 -20.45 -21.31
N ALA A 862 54.39 -19.98 -21.89
CA ALA A 862 53.66 -20.46 -23.09
C ALA A 862 52.39 -21.29 -22.78
N ARG A 863 51.26 -21.22 -23.50
CA ARG A 863 50.78 -20.46 -24.68
C ARG A 863 49.46 -21.11 -25.12
N SER A 864 48.40 -20.33 -25.38
CA SER A 864 47.48 -20.53 -26.53
C SER A 864 46.58 -19.28 -26.62
N SER A 865 46.72 -18.37 -27.59
CA SER A 865 46.20 -18.42 -28.98
C SER A 865 44.70 -18.78 -29.02
N SER A 866 43.79 -17.80 -29.12
CA SER A 866 43.32 -17.10 -30.36
C SER A 866 42.42 -18.01 -31.20
N GLU A 867 41.19 -17.67 -31.59
CA GLU A 867 40.76 -16.65 -32.57
C GLU A 867 39.21 -16.66 -32.59
N SER A 868 38.50 -15.53 -32.43
CA SER A 868 38.09 -14.54 -33.45
C SER A 868 36.67 -14.76 -33.99
N SER A 869 35.81 -13.75 -33.85
CA SER A 869 34.84 -13.31 -34.87
C SER A 869 34.33 -11.92 -34.50
N SER A 870 34.80 -10.94 -35.25
CA SER A 870 34.55 -9.51 -35.20
C SER A 870 33.26 -9.10 -35.92
N SER A 871 32.64 -7.99 -35.49
CA SER A 871 32.08 -6.98 -36.41
C SER A 871 32.02 -5.61 -35.73
N SER A 872 32.92 -4.74 -36.18
CA SER A 872 33.03 -3.32 -35.86
C SER A 872 32.27 -2.46 -36.88
N LEU A 873 31.63 -1.38 -36.45
CA LEU A 873 31.45 -0.18 -37.26
C LEU A 873 31.62 1.05 -36.36
N ALA A 874 32.72 1.74 -36.55
CA ALA A 874 33.01 3.06 -36.00
C ALA A 874 32.49 4.13 -36.95
N LEU A 875 32.01 5.26 -36.41
CA LEU A 875 32.12 6.56 -37.06
C LEU A 875 32.19 7.66 -36.01
N SER A 876 33.28 8.41 -36.11
CA SER A 876 33.67 9.57 -35.32
C SER A 876 32.86 10.80 -35.72
N SER A 877 32.53 11.69 -34.78
CA SER A 877 32.70 13.14 -34.99
C SER A 877 32.44 13.96 -33.73
N THR A 878 33.40 14.85 -33.53
CA THR A 878 33.56 16.01 -32.66
C THR A 878 32.41 17.02 -32.75
N SER A 879 32.08 17.68 -31.63
CA SER A 879 32.22 19.14 -31.43
C SER A 879 31.05 19.82 -30.69
N ALA A 880 31.45 20.77 -29.83
CA ALA A 880 30.79 22.01 -29.44
C ALA A 880 29.71 22.02 -28.32
N ILE A 881 30.15 22.67 -27.23
CA ILE A 881 29.43 23.41 -26.19
C ILE A 881 28.47 24.45 -26.79
N PRO A 882 27.34 24.74 -26.12
CA PRO A 882 26.87 26.13 -26.07
C PRO A 882 26.53 26.60 -24.65
N GLU A 883 26.98 27.83 -24.37
CA GLU A 883 26.57 28.72 -23.28
C GLU A 883 25.09 29.16 -23.39
N PRO A 884 24.50 29.69 -22.29
CA PRO A 884 23.12 30.16 -22.27
C PRO A 884 22.95 31.59 -22.82
N ILE A 885 21.82 31.82 -23.49
CA ILE A 885 21.37 33.11 -24.02
C ILE A 885 20.68 33.91 -22.92
N ALA A 886 21.14 35.14 -22.72
CA ALA A 886 20.46 36.20 -21.99
C ALA A 886 19.56 37.01 -22.92
N GLU A 887 18.35 37.34 -22.47
CA GLU A 887 17.51 38.40 -23.05
C GLU A 887 17.66 39.69 -22.23
N SER A 888 18.11 40.74 -22.90
CA SER A 888 18.19 42.11 -22.43
C SER A 888 17.17 42.94 -23.22
N THR A 889 16.32 43.69 -22.52
CA THR A 889 15.61 44.83 -23.10
C THR A 889 16.07 46.12 -22.42
N SER A 890 16.45 47.05 -23.28
CA SER A 890 17.09 48.34 -23.05
C SER A 890 16.16 49.44 -22.52
N GLY A 891 16.71 50.37 -21.73
CA GLY A 891 16.06 51.62 -21.37
C GLY A 891 17.01 52.70 -20.83
N GLN A 892 17.76 53.32 -21.74
CA GLN A 892 18.23 54.72 -21.77
C GLN A 892 18.78 55.43 -20.49
N SER A 893 20.08 55.74 -20.57
CA SER A 893 20.80 56.86 -19.91
C SER A 893 20.31 58.24 -20.46
N PRO A 894 20.66 59.45 -19.91
CA PRO A 894 22.06 59.87 -19.68
C PRO A 894 22.37 60.91 -18.56
N LEU A 895 23.68 61.22 -18.48
CA LEU A 895 24.40 62.40 -17.92
C LEU A 895 24.88 62.31 -16.47
N ALA A 896 26.07 62.78 -16.06
CA ALA A 896 27.41 63.07 -16.62
C ALA A 896 28.21 63.80 -15.49
N ILE A 897 29.55 63.86 -15.62
CA ILE A 897 30.53 64.72 -14.90
C ILE A 897 31.14 64.03 -13.64
N ASP A 898 32.36 63.45 -13.65
CA ASP A 898 33.74 64.00 -13.86
C ASP A 898 34.15 64.93 -12.67
N THR A 899 35.31 64.94 -12.01
CA THR A 899 36.71 64.63 -12.37
C THR A 899 37.61 64.59 -11.09
N SER A 900 38.66 63.77 -11.12
CA SER A 900 40.06 63.93 -10.61
C SER A 900 40.48 64.40 -9.18
N THR A 901 41.24 63.51 -8.53
CA THR A 901 42.71 63.54 -8.25
C THR A 901 43.42 64.71 -7.51
N GLN A 902 44.18 64.32 -6.47
CA GLN A 902 45.58 64.65 -6.12
C GLN A 902 45.96 65.60 -4.96
N SER A 903 46.86 65.05 -4.12
CA SER A 903 48.11 65.64 -3.58
C SER A 903 48.19 66.12 -2.12
N GLN A 904 49.34 65.77 -1.54
CA GLN A 904 49.90 65.93 -0.20
C GLN A 904 50.19 67.39 0.20
N SER A 905 50.20 67.67 1.51
CA SER A 905 51.17 68.57 2.15
C SER A 905 51.23 68.34 3.67
N GLU A 906 52.46 68.26 4.20
CA GLU A 906 52.84 68.22 5.62
C GLU A 906 52.73 69.60 6.31
N PHE A 907 52.94 69.56 7.65
CA PHE A 907 53.31 70.58 8.64
C PHE A 907 52.22 71.26 9.50
N GLY A 908 52.36 71.09 10.83
CA GLY A 908 52.22 72.20 11.79
C GLY A 908 51.26 71.98 12.97
N THR A 909 51.81 71.57 14.11
CA THR A 909 51.16 71.30 15.41
C THR A 909 50.57 72.55 16.10
N THR A 910 49.32 72.47 16.55
CA THR A 910 48.77 73.25 17.69
C THR A 910 47.67 72.41 18.36
N THR A 911 47.94 71.96 19.59
CA THR A 911 47.06 71.12 20.41
C THR A 911 45.88 71.92 20.95
N SER A 912 44.73 71.77 20.29
CA SER A 912 43.39 72.05 20.82
C SER A 912 42.76 70.72 21.20
N SER A 913 42.39 70.54 22.47
CA SER A 913 41.68 69.35 22.95
C SER A 913 40.26 69.33 22.37
N THR A 914 40.11 68.75 21.19
CA THR A 914 38.81 68.44 20.59
C THR A 914 38.12 67.39 21.45
N PRO A 915 36.86 67.59 21.88
CA PRO A 915 36.10 66.56 22.58
C PRO A 915 36.07 65.30 21.71
N SER A 916 36.38 64.15 22.32
CA SER A 916 36.34 62.86 21.66
C SER A 916 34.98 62.71 20.96
N PRO A 917 34.92 62.42 19.65
CA PRO A 917 33.66 62.33 18.93
C PRO A 917 32.77 61.29 19.62
N THR A 918 31.57 61.70 20.02
CA THR A 918 30.56 60.77 20.54
C THR A 918 30.40 59.64 19.53
N PRO A 919 30.54 58.36 19.95
CA PRO A 919 30.39 57.23 19.05
C PRO A 919 29.04 57.34 18.31
N ALA A 920 29.06 57.13 16.98
CA ALA A 920 27.82 57.09 16.23
C ALA A 920 26.92 55.97 16.78
N PRO A 921 25.60 56.21 16.94
CA PRO A 921 24.67 55.19 17.43
C PRO A 921 24.74 53.92 16.58
N ARG A 922 24.85 52.76 17.22
CA ARG A 922 24.90 51.45 16.55
C ARG A 922 23.59 50.68 16.79
N ARG A 923 23.18 49.87 15.81
CA ARG A 923 22.05 48.93 15.97
C ARG A 923 22.36 47.95 17.10
N VAL A 924 21.44 47.85 18.06
CA VAL A 924 21.52 46.93 19.20
C VAL A 924 20.18 46.22 19.36
N VAL A 925 20.21 45.00 19.88
CA VAL A 925 19.01 44.20 20.14
C VAL A 925 18.58 44.41 21.59
N ALA A 926 17.39 44.96 21.79
CA ALA A 926 16.81 45.22 23.11
C ALA A 926 16.14 44.00 23.72
N PHE A 927 15.62 43.11 22.87
CA PHE A 927 15.04 41.83 23.24
C PHE A 927 15.28 40.86 22.09
N ASP A 928 15.89 39.71 22.38
CA ASP A 928 16.03 38.63 21.41
C ASP A 928 15.45 37.36 22.01
N ASN A 929 14.41 36.86 21.36
CA ASN A 929 13.82 35.59 21.70
C ASN A 929 13.50 34.79 20.42
N TYR A 930 14.36 34.88 19.41
CA TYR A 930 14.21 34.13 18.15
C TYR A 930 14.74 32.68 18.24
N GLY A 931 14.42 31.98 19.32
CA GLY A 931 14.74 30.56 19.51
C GLY A 931 13.82 29.60 18.75
N PRO A 932 14.06 28.27 18.79
CA PRO A 932 13.12 27.28 18.25
C PRO A 932 11.74 27.44 18.92
N ALA A 933 10.68 27.35 18.13
CA ALA A 933 9.32 27.45 18.66
C ALA A 933 9.03 26.28 19.63
N MET A 934 8.42 26.56 20.78
CA MET A 934 8.12 25.56 21.83
C MET A 934 6.86 24.72 21.54
N GLY A 935 6.38 24.70 20.29
CA GLY A 935 5.17 23.97 19.90
C GLY A 935 4.53 24.50 18.62
N PRO A 936 3.31 24.04 18.27
CA PRO A 936 2.60 24.38 17.03
C PRO A 936 2.15 25.85 16.93
N GLY A 937 2.60 26.71 17.83
CA GLY A 937 2.18 28.10 17.97
C GLY A 937 0.85 28.25 18.71
N THR A 938 0.54 29.48 19.12
CA THR A 938 -0.68 29.82 19.86
C THR A 938 -1.69 30.45 18.92
N PRO A 939 -2.90 29.87 18.76
CA PRO A 939 -3.93 30.45 17.93
C PRO A 939 -4.50 31.73 18.55
N ILE A 940 -4.64 32.76 17.73
CA ILE A 940 -5.15 34.09 18.06
C ILE A 940 -6.30 34.46 17.13
N CYS A 941 -7.38 34.93 17.73
CA CYS A 941 -8.56 35.39 17.02
C CYS A 941 -8.30 36.64 16.18
N SER A 942 -8.59 36.62 14.88
CA SER A 942 -8.64 37.86 14.09
C SER A 942 -9.90 38.70 14.36
N GLY A 943 -11.00 38.07 14.79
CA GLY A 943 -12.28 38.72 15.13
C GLY A 943 -13.36 37.67 15.43
N ASN A 944 -14.57 38.08 15.82
CA ASN A 944 -15.67 37.14 16.05
C ASN A 944 -16.28 36.68 14.70
N PRO A 945 -16.23 35.36 14.37
CA PRO A 945 -16.79 34.86 13.10
C PRO A 945 -18.30 35.11 12.96
N GLY A 946 -19.06 35.20 14.05
CA GLY A 946 -20.49 35.47 14.05
C GLY A 946 -20.86 36.97 14.07
N ARG A 947 -19.88 37.87 14.25
CA ARG A 947 -20.07 39.33 14.30
C ARG A 947 -18.85 40.05 13.72
N PRO A 948 -18.76 40.22 12.39
CA PRO A 948 -17.61 40.85 11.73
C PRO A 948 -17.29 42.27 12.25
N GLU A 949 -18.27 42.98 12.80
CA GLU A 949 -18.14 44.28 13.46
C GLU A 949 -17.48 44.24 14.85
N SER A 950 -17.25 43.05 15.42
CA SER A 950 -16.63 42.82 16.72
C SER A 950 -15.11 43.04 16.64
N MET A 951 -14.69 44.30 16.57
CA MET A 951 -13.32 44.69 16.92
C MET A 951 -13.20 44.98 18.41
N PRO A 952 -12.07 44.65 19.06
CA PRO A 952 -10.87 43.99 18.50
C PRO A 952 -10.89 42.44 18.59
N GLY A 953 -10.07 41.77 17.77
CA GLY A 953 -9.74 40.35 17.91
C GLY A 953 -8.95 40.03 19.19
N GLY A 954 -8.18 38.94 19.19
CA GLY A 954 -7.29 38.61 20.30
C GLY A 954 -6.19 39.67 20.49
N THR A 955 -5.57 39.69 21.67
CA THR A 955 -4.46 40.57 22.03
C THR A 955 -3.31 39.74 22.58
N VAL A 956 -2.08 40.10 22.20
CA VAL A 956 -0.86 39.44 22.70
C VAL A 956 0.09 40.50 23.22
N GLU A 957 0.53 40.37 24.46
CA GLU A 957 1.43 41.33 25.11
C GLU A 957 2.71 40.66 25.59
N GLN A 958 3.86 41.13 25.10
CA GLN A 958 5.18 40.74 25.59
C GLN A 958 5.79 41.90 26.38
N GLU A 959 6.10 41.68 27.66
CA GLU A 959 6.78 42.63 28.53
C GLU A 959 8.21 42.16 28.81
N PHE A 960 9.19 43.08 28.81
CA PHE A 960 10.60 42.82 29.11
C PHE A 960 11.30 44.07 29.65
N ALA A 961 12.47 43.91 30.27
CA ALA A 961 13.31 45.02 30.74
C ALA A 961 14.39 45.37 29.69
N VAL A 962 14.65 46.65 29.49
CA VAL A 962 15.70 47.13 28.56
C VAL A 962 17.08 46.97 29.19
N GLY A 963 17.98 46.28 28.51
CA GLY A 963 19.38 46.13 28.94
C GLY A 963 20.19 47.44 28.91
N PRO A 964 21.37 47.47 29.54
CA PRO A 964 22.26 48.64 29.46
C PRO A 964 22.73 48.90 28.02
N GLY A 965 22.94 50.18 27.69
CA GLY A 965 23.52 50.60 26.41
C GLY A 965 22.53 50.81 25.26
N ILE A 966 21.22 50.64 25.49
CA ILE A 966 20.16 50.91 24.51
C ILE A 966 19.53 52.26 24.83
N GLY A 967 19.52 53.17 23.86
CA GLY A 967 18.95 54.52 24.02
C GLY A 967 17.64 54.72 23.26
N LEU A 968 17.40 53.93 22.20
CA LEU A 968 16.22 54.04 21.34
C LEU A 968 15.73 52.66 20.92
N ILE A 969 14.41 52.46 20.80
CA ILE A 969 13.78 51.31 20.12
C ILE A 969 13.07 51.80 18.87
N ASP A 970 13.27 51.14 17.73
CA ASP A 970 12.70 51.56 16.45
C ASP A 970 12.13 50.40 15.61
N THR A 971 12.36 49.14 16.00
CA THR A 971 11.93 47.98 15.21
C THR A 971 11.50 46.82 16.11
N ALA A 972 10.53 46.02 15.64
CA ALA A 972 10.27 44.69 16.19
C ALA A 972 9.93 43.71 15.05
N THR A 973 10.49 42.52 15.09
CA THR A 973 10.13 41.41 14.19
C THR A 973 9.49 40.30 15.03
N VAL A 974 8.31 39.85 14.64
CA VAL A 974 7.55 38.81 15.35
C VAL A 974 7.18 37.70 14.38
N GLN A 975 7.35 36.44 14.77
CA GLN A 975 6.90 35.33 13.94
C GLN A 975 5.39 35.08 14.10
N ILE A 976 4.65 35.24 13.00
CA ILE A 976 3.19 35.14 12.88
C ILE A 976 2.89 34.38 11.58
N ASP A 977 1.91 33.46 11.58
CA ASP A 977 1.52 32.75 10.35
C ASP A 977 1.29 33.72 9.19
N PRO A 978 1.87 33.47 8.00
CA PRO A 978 1.68 34.33 6.85
C PRO A 978 0.21 34.32 6.43
N ASN A 979 -0.41 35.50 6.46
CA ASN A 979 -1.79 35.67 6.04
C ASN A 979 -1.98 37.08 5.44
N PRO A 980 -2.09 37.20 4.11
CA PRO A 980 -2.14 38.49 3.44
C PRO A 980 -3.42 39.29 3.75
N ASP A 981 -4.47 38.63 4.24
CA ASP A 981 -5.75 39.27 4.60
C ASP A 981 -5.75 39.87 6.01
N VAL A 982 -4.68 39.64 6.79
CA VAL A 982 -4.61 39.98 8.21
C VAL A 982 -3.58 41.07 8.44
N THR A 983 -4.04 42.21 8.92
CA THR A 983 -3.18 43.29 9.41
C THR A 983 -3.04 43.18 10.92
N VAL A 984 -1.79 43.15 11.40
CA VAL A 984 -1.46 43.17 12.82
C VAL A 984 -1.04 44.58 13.20
N THR A 985 -1.60 45.13 14.26
CA THR A 985 -1.23 46.43 14.82
C THR A 985 -0.41 46.22 16.08
N ALA A 986 0.84 46.70 16.05
CA ALA A 986 1.77 46.67 17.15
C ALA A 986 1.80 48.02 17.87
N ARG A 987 1.72 47.98 19.20
CA ARG A 987 1.81 49.12 20.11
C ARG A 987 2.96 48.93 21.07
N LEU A 988 3.84 49.92 21.17
CA LEU A 988 4.99 49.91 22.06
C LEU A 988 4.72 50.82 23.25
N PHE A 989 4.77 50.23 24.45
CA PHE A 989 4.65 50.96 25.71
C PHE A 989 6.00 50.96 26.43
N VAL A 990 6.36 52.09 27.04
CA VAL A 990 7.54 52.25 27.91
C VAL A 990 7.05 52.72 29.27
N ASP A 991 7.36 51.96 30.32
CA ASP A 991 6.91 52.21 31.70
C ASP A 991 5.40 52.46 31.81
N GLY A 992 4.64 51.69 31.02
CA GLY A 992 3.18 51.76 30.97
C GLY A 992 2.59 52.86 30.06
N ARG A 993 3.40 53.77 29.53
CA ARG A 993 2.94 54.83 28.60
C ARG A 993 3.05 54.35 27.15
N LEU A 994 1.99 54.54 26.35
CA LEU A 994 2.04 54.27 24.90
C LEU A 994 2.93 55.30 24.21
N GLU A 995 4.01 54.85 23.58
CA GLU A 995 4.97 55.73 22.89
C GLU A 995 4.89 55.62 21.36
N ALA A 996 4.60 54.42 20.83
CA ALA A 996 4.52 54.22 19.38
C ALA A 996 3.45 53.20 18.97
N THR A 997 2.93 53.34 17.75
CA THR A 997 2.00 52.40 17.12
C THR A 997 2.32 52.26 15.64
N THR A 998 2.30 51.05 15.12
CA THR A 998 2.50 50.75 13.69
C THR A 998 1.70 49.50 13.32
N SER A 999 1.52 49.24 12.03
CA SER A 999 0.78 48.07 11.55
C SER A 999 1.51 47.42 10.38
N SER A 1000 1.41 46.10 10.27
CA SER A 1000 2.04 45.31 9.22
C SER A 1000 1.14 44.14 8.83
N VAL A 1001 1.26 43.65 7.60
CA VAL A 1001 0.55 42.44 7.13
C VAL A 1001 1.29 41.21 7.65
N ALA A 1002 0.58 40.19 8.12
CA ALA A 1002 1.19 38.98 8.64
C ALA A 1002 1.94 38.21 7.52
N SER A 1003 3.26 38.01 7.68
CA SER A 1003 4.14 37.52 6.60
C SER A 1003 5.14 36.43 7.02
N GLY A 1004 4.84 35.65 8.06
CA GLY A 1004 5.86 34.80 8.69
C GLY A 1004 6.66 35.65 9.67
N ASP A 1005 7.78 36.21 9.21
CA ASP A 1005 8.55 37.19 9.98
C ASP A 1005 7.96 38.59 9.77
N THR A 1006 7.03 38.97 10.65
CA THR A 1006 6.28 40.21 10.52
C THR A 1006 7.07 41.37 11.14
N LEU A 1007 7.63 42.24 10.29
CA LEU A 1007 8.40 43.41 10.71
C LEU A 1007 7.50 44.61 11.00
N PHE A 1008 7.73 45.24 12.15
CA PHE A 1008 7.11 46.47 12.62
C PHE A 1008 8.17 47.56 12.73
N ASN A 1009 8.01 48.65 11.97
CA ASN A 1009 8.87 49.83 12.04
C ASN A 1009 8.18 50.93 12.85
N PHE A 1010 8.79 51.36 13.94
CA PHE A 1010 8.32 52.44 14.80
C PHE A 1010 9.08 53.73 14.52
N GLN A 1011 8.51 54.87 14.93
CA GLN A 1011 9.34 56.06 15.17
C GLN A 1011 10.26 55.76 16.36
N SER A 1012 11.50 56.24 16.33
CA SER A 1012 12.48 55.96 17.39
C SER A 1012 11.96 56.41 18.76
N VAL A 1013 11.78 55.45 19.67
CA VAL A 1013 11.26 55.66 21.03
C VAL A 1013 12.42 55.68 22.01
N PRO A 1014 12.65 56.78 22.76
CA PRO A 1014 13.71 56.82 23.78
C PRO A 1014 13.42 55.85 24.92
N VAL A 1015 14.44 55.09 25.30
CA VAL A 1015 14.39 54.14 26.43
C VAL A 1015 15.66 54.28 27.27
N GLY A 1016 15.53 54.02 28.57
CA GLY A 1016 16.66 53.93 29.49
C GLY A 1016 16.90 52.48 29.92
N ALA A 1017 18.12 52.17 30.36
CA ALA A 1017 18.42 50.89 31.00
C ALA A 1017 17.47 50.65 32.19
N GLY A 1018 16.88 49.46 32.25
CA GLY A 1018 15.90 49.07 33.26
C GLY A 1018 14.45 49.50 32.98
N ALA A 1019 14.18 50.29 31.93
CA ALA A 1019 12.82 50.62 31.54
C ALA A 1019 12.03 49.34 31.20
N ARG A 1020 10.75 49.31 31.57
CA ARG A 1020 9.84 48.20 31.25
C ARG A 1020 9.16 48.47 29.93
N VAL A 1021 9.53 47.69 28.92
CA VAL A 1021 8.93 47.78 27.58
C VAL A 1021 7.88 46.71 27.43
N ARG A 1022 6.72 47.09 26.90
CA ARG A 1022 5.63 46.17 26.55
C ARG A 1022 5.25 46.34 25.09
N LEU A 1023 5.40 45.27 24.31
CA LEU A 1023 4.95 45.15 22.93
C LEU A 1023 3.58 44.48 22.92
N SER A 1024 2.54 45.20 22.49
CA SER A 1024 1.15 44.72 22.42
C SER A 1024 0.71 44.59 20.96
N LEU A 1025 0.27 43.40 20.56
CA LEU A 1025 -0.18 43.07 19.21
C LEU A 1025 -1.69 42.86 19.22
N THR A 1026 -2.36 43.39 18.19
CA THR A 1026 -3.80 43.24 17.96
C THR A 1026 -4.09 42.96 16.49
N TRP A 1027 -5.06 42.11 16.19
CA TRP A 1027 -5.38 41.67 14.82
C TRP A 1027 -6.61 42.39 14.27
N SER A 1028 -6.56 42.76 12.99
CA SER A 1028 -7.72 43.25 12.25
C SER A 1028 -8.72 42.12 11.95
N ALA A 1029 -10.01 42.39 12.07
CA ALA A 1029 -11.07 41.43 11.77
C ALA A 1029 -11.16 41.12 10.27
N ALA A 1030 -10.64 39.95 9.88
CA ALA A 1030 -10.79 39.39 8.54
C ALA A 1030 -11.48 38.02 8.64
N GLY A 1031 -12.80 38.04 8.78
CA GLY A 1031 -13.64 36.84 8.60
C GLY A 1031 -13.54 35.77 9.69
N GLY A 1032 -13.12 36.11 10.91
CA GLY A 1032 -13.13 35.18 12.06
C GLY A 1032 -12.14 34.02 11.96
N LYS A 1033 -11.09 34.15 11.15
CA LYS A 1033 -10.02 33.15 11.07
C LYS A 1033 -9.10 33.22 12.31
N LEU A 1034 -8.60 32.07 12.75
CA LEU A 1034 -7.48 31.99 13.70
C LEU A 1034 -6.17 32.28 12.94
N ASN A 1035 -5.31 33.12 13.49
CA ASN A 1035 -3.90 33.22 13.08
C ASN A 1035 -3.03 32.67 14.19
N THR A 1036 -1.87 32.11 13.86
CA THR A 1036 -0.97 31.57 14.88
C THR A 1036 0.16 32.54 15.17
N ILE A 1037 0.48 32.74 16.46
CA ILE A 1037 1.75 33.35 16.89
C ILE A 1037 2.69 32.27 17.38
N TYR A 1038 3.98 32.44 17.16
CA TYR A 1038 4.96 31.49 17.68
C TYR A 1038 5.56 31.98 18.99
N THR A 1039 5.78 31.04 19.91
CA THR A 1039 6.34 31.29 21.23
C THR A 1039 7.57 30.42 21.45
N THR A 1040 8.51 30.88 22.26
CA THR A 1040 9.67 30.09 22.70
C THR A 1040 9.89 30.29 24.21
N GLY A 1041 11.00 29.78 24.75
CA GLY A 1041 11.35 30.00 26.15
C GLY A 1041 11.42 31.50 26.47
N SER A 1042 11.12 31.89 27.69
CA SER A 1042 11.19 33.30 28.10
C SER A 1042 12.62 33.67 28.51
N PRO A 1043 13.19 34.80 28.04
CA PRO A 1043 14.37 35.38 28.67
C PRO A 1043 14.06 35.79 30.12
N VAL A 1044 15.09 35.87 30.96
CA VAL A 1044 14.95 36.31 32.35
C VAL A 1044 14.23 37.68 32.39
N ASP A 1045 13.23 37.81 33.29
CA ASP A 1045 12.39 39.01 33.48
C ASP A 1045 11.41 39.38 32.34
N SER A 1046 11.02 38.41 31.51
CA SER A 1046 9.99 38.60 30.49
C SER A 1046 8.64 37.96 30.87
N ARG A 1047 7.54 38.51 30.35
CA ARG A 1047 6.17 38.01 30.59
C ARG A 1047 5.33 38.11 29.33
N LEU A 1048 4.74 36.99 28.91
CA LEU A 1048 3.80 36.93 27.78
C LEU A 1048 2.38 36.77 28.30
N SER A 1049 1.46 37.58 27.78
CA SER A 1049 0.02 37.46 28.01
C SER A 1049 -0.72 37.34 26.69
N VAL A 1050 -1.61 36.36 26.59
CA VAL A 1050 -2.48 36.14 25.45
C VAL A 1050 -3.93 36.26 25.92
N GLN A 1051 -4.69 37.14 25.27
CA GLN A 1051 -6.12 37.33 25.53
C GLN A 1051 -6.89 37.06 24.25
N ASN A 1052 -7.67 35.97 24.23
CA ASN A 1052 -8.50 35.57 23.10
C ASN A 1052 -9.97 35.92 23.34
N SER A 1053 -10.66 36.33 22.28
CA SER A 1053 -12.07 36.77 22.33
C SER A 1053 -13.04 35.85 21.58
N CYS A 1054 -12.58 34.75 20.98
CA CYS A 1054 -13.45 33.81 20.24
C CYS A 1054 -14.26 32.88 21.16
N SER A 1055 -15.43 32.46 20.68
CA SER A 1055 -16.22 31.35 21.22
C SER A 1055 -15.56 29.97 21.02
N ASP A 1056 -14.59 29.88 20.11
CA ASP A 1056 -14.11 28.62 19.54
C ASP A 1056 -13.03 27.94 20.41
N GLY A 1057 -12.88 28.37 21.67
CA GLY A 1057 -12.14 27.65 22.69
C GLY A 1057 -10.65 27.95 22.83
N ALA A 1058 -10.06 28.87 22.03
CA ALA A 1058 -8.66 29.27 22.21
C ALA A 1058 -8.49 30.00 23.57
N PRO A 1059 -7.74 29.43 24.54
CA PRO A 1059 -7.70 29.96 25.90
C PRO A 1059 -6.93 31.28 25.97
N SER A 1060 -7.36 32.17 26.87
CA SER A 1060 -6.53 33.28 27.34
C SER A 1060 -5.59 32.78 28.44
N TRP A 1061 -4.34 33.23 28.45
CA TRP A 1061 -3.35 32.80 29.44
C TRP A 1061 -2.25 33.85 29.64
N GLN A 1062 -1.50 33.68 30.71
CA GLN A 1062 -0.33 34.51 31.01
C GLN A 1062 0.77 33.62 31.59
N LYS A 1063 1.99 33.75 31.06
CA LYS A 1063 3.14 32.93 31.43
C LYS A 1063 4.41 33.77 31.51
N SER A 1064 5.30 33.41 32.41
CA SER A 1064 6.62 34.04 32.60
C SER A 1064 7.77 33.17 32.08
N ASP A 1065 7.51 31.88 31.86
CA ASP A 1065 8.43 30.88 31.30
C ASP A 1065 8.34 30.78 29.77
N VAL A 1066 7.33 31.42 29.16
CA VAL A 1066 7.11 31.48 27.72
C VAL A 1066 7.17 32.93 27.24
N GLY A 1067 7.92 33.17 26.16
CA GLY A 1067 8.03 34.48 25.51
C GLY A 1067 7.60 34.43 24.05
N LEU A 1068 7.24 35.58 23.50
CA LEU A 1068 6.97 35.77 22.08
C LEU A 1068 8.24 35.44 21.29
N ARG A 1069 8.14 34.70 20.19
CA ARG A 1069 9.28 34.51 19.28
C ARG A 1069 9.48 35.78 18.46
N ALA A 1070 10.31 36.67 18.99
CA ALA A 1070 10.46 38.03 18.48
C ALA A 1070 11.85 38.61 18.76
N THR A 1071 12.24 39.56 17.92
CA THR A 1071 13.40 40.44 18.13
C THR A 1071 12.93 41.88 18.19
N VAL A 1072 13.36 42.65 19.19
CA VAL A 1072 13.12 44.10 19.28
C VAL A 1072 14.46 44.79 19.15
N GLY A 1073 14.60 45.60 18.10
CA GLY A 1073 15.84 46.29 17.75
C GLY A 1073 15.77 47.79 17.99
N GLY A 1074 16.93 48.38 18.21
CA GLY A 1074 17.08 49.79 18.56
C GLY A 1074 18.46 50.35 18.24
N LEU A 1075 18.75 51.55 18.74
CA LEU A 1075 20.05 52.20 18.66
C LEU A 1075 20.67 52.37 20.04
N SER A 1076 22.00 52.27 20.10
CA SER A 1076 22.76 52.48 21.33
C SER A 1076 22.62 53.92 21.86
N ALA A 1077 22.65 54.07 23.19
CA ALA A 1077 22.54 55.34 23.89
C ALA A 1077 23.72 56.30 23.65
#